data_AF-A0A9Q9RT70-F1
#
_entry.id   AF-A0A9Q9RT70-F1
#
_cell.length_a   1.000
_cell.length_b   1.000
_cell.length_c   1.000
_cell.angle_alpha   90.00
_cell.angle_beta   90.00
_cell.angle_gamma   90.00
#
_symmetry.space_group_name_H-M   'P 1'
#
loop_
_entity.id
_entity.type
_entity.pdbx_description
1 polymer ?
#
loop_
_entity_poly.entity_id
_entity_poly.type
_entity_poly.pdbx_seq_one_letter_code
_entity_poly.pdbx_strand_id
1 'polypeptide(L)'
;MKYCTLCGIPFTRSLNEDWIENVRAVWIEGDSWDRTAVSGVGRSGEYDDIPSVVVPADFQTRHDSRSGPGATIDVGLAPSDPTIFMDPEAADEAWGYGFHESCWAIFTKNYTPNLDNLFVACLSIPTDADALIDWGHDYEGASKIEQIGDMPVRTTRFRSWESIPTVLRSDPYDVPSLNKAIKGAVRLQTDVFMSRLKPTVQGLKSDTFSNLVPELLQAIAILLPTPDVHSLRLASPVFATLELPESFWASRFQPGREFDYLPEVHDTPPESWMTLYHSLKIWAPGVPSLINRQRVWGLAKRLQATLIQMDCVSCHGSPLRTWFEAIPDSMKRNGHEVSWHTASRAVASPGQSFHYGSRVLRARALYFPEPVKLRQMSISFIDTAAGKFVSGFRVVDNDGKSHTLGYQHEDSMCHILLPLDKPIQGWELAMDLRGIKGIAAVRSDGNLTSWVGESAGLPRWRLQGSQGVSAVKAEFDALKLVSLSRDKFPNQEKWLNNCLWYPEVPREGLLFNGSRGDEPRAKYNLPVATVLFGGSDGRYLPQLSEVVVWVYDICHVAGIEFRYTDSSHNCQLGYVGPFDESYPGRRNFSPDSHDSTVSFHIDGASGERLSSIDVQTSGSHVVGLRLRTNLDRTVQTPDYPYGTKKGWTTVDGKGSQIIGMFATLSRPFWDLGLISI
;
A
#
# COMPACT_ATOMS: atom_id res chain seq x y z
N MET A 1 17.28 -15.71 -1.01
CA MET A 1 16.10 -16.59 -1.20
C MET A 1 15.23 -16.02 -2.32
N LYS A 2 14.37 -16.81 -2.97
CA LYS A 2 13.39 -16.32 -3.97
C LYS A 2 11.99 -16.79 -3.61
N TYR A 3 10.98 -15.95 -3.81
CA TYR A 3 9.61 -16.21 -3.35
C TYR A 3 8.61 -16.32 -4.49
N CYS A 4 7.60 -17.17 -4.27
CA CYS A 4 6.44 -17.23 -5.12
C CYS A 4 5.65 -15.92 -5.03
N THR A 5 5.42 -15.32 -6.20
CA THR A 5 4.73 -14.04 -6.38
C THR A 5 3.33 -14.04 -5.75
N LEU A 6 2.65 -15.20 -5.74
CA LEU A 6 1.28 -15.33 -5.25
C LEU A 6 1.20 -15.61 -3.75
N CYS A 7 1.92 -16.60 -3.23
CA CYS A 7 1.75 -17.06 -1.87
C CYS A 7 2.81 -16.51 -0.89
N GLY A 8 3.89 -15.91 -1.38
CA GLY A 8 4.97 -15.39 -0.54
C GLY A 8 5.72 -16.48 0.22
N ILE A 9 5.59 -17.75 -0.20
CA ILE A 9 6.42 -18.87 0.27
C ILE A 9 7.58 -19.04 -0.71
N PRO A 10 8.77 -19.34 -0.20
CA PRO A 10 9.97 -19.48 -1.02
C PRO A 10 9.95 -20.70 -1.93
N PHE A 11 10.81 -20.66 -2.94
CA PHE A 11 11.25 -21.85 -3.68
C PHE A 11 12.42 -22.48 -2.93
N THR A 12 12.33 -23.74 -2.55
CA THR A 12 13.41 -24.44 -1.84
C THR A 12 13.30 -25.95 -1.99
N ARG A 13 14.46 -26.61 -2.07
CA ARG A 13 14.59 -28.08 -2.02
C ARG A 13 14.81 -28.60 -0.60
N SER A 14 15.19 -27.74 0.34
CA SER A 14 15.60 -28.14 1.69
C SER A 14 14.47 -28.73 2.54
N LEU A 15 13.21 -28.49 2.15
CA LEU A 15 12.04 -28.95 2.90
C LEU A 15 11.53 -30.34 2.49
N ASN A 16 12.06 -30.95 1.42
CA ASN A 16 11.59 -32.23 0.86
C ASN A 16 10.07 -32.27 0.58
N GLU A 17 9.49 -31.12 0.22
CA GLU A 17 8.09 -30.98 -0.20
C GLU A 17 8.07 -30.71 -1.70
N ASP A 18 7.67 -31.69 -2.51
CA ASP A 18 7.80 -31.67 -3.98
C ASP A 18 7.18 -30.43 -4.63
N TRP A 19 6.07 -29.90 -4.11
CA TRP A 19 5.38 -28.75 -4.71
C TRP A 19 6.14 -27.42 -4.53
N ILE A 20 6.95 -27.28 -3.47
CA ILE A 20 7.65 -26.03 -3.11
C ILE A 20 8.84 -25.77 -4.05
N GLU A 21 9.46 -26.83 -4.57
CA GLU A 21 10.57 -26.71 -5.51
C GLU A 21 10.11 -26.54 -6.97
N ASN A 22 8.84 -26.84 -7.28
CA ASN A 22 8.29 -26.75 -8.64
C ASN A 22 7.93 -25.31 -9.01
N VAL A 23 8.56 -24.78 -10.06
CA VAL A 23 8.45 -23.35 -10.45
C VAL A 23 7.92 -23.21 -11.87
N ARG A 24 7.00 -22.26 -12.06
CA ARG A 24 6.71 -21.63 -13.35
C ARG A 24 7.13 -20.17 -13.31
N ALA A 25 7.66 -19.67 -14.42
CA ALA A 25 8.00 -18.27 -14.58
C ALA A 25 7.03 -17.60 -15.56
N VAL A 26 6.57 -16.40 -15.22
CA VAL A 26 5.99 -15.44 -16.16
C VAL A 26 7.12 -14.49 -16.56
N TRP A 27 7.50 -14.46 -17.83
CA TRP A 27 8.80 -13.91 -18.24
C TRP A 27 8.73 -13.20 -19.59
N ILE A 28 9.75 -12.38 -19.84
CA ILE A 28 10.01 -11.66 -21.08
C ILE A 28 11.50 -11.77 -21.43
N GLU A 29 11.87 -11.38 -22.66
CA GLU A 29 13.24 -11.16 -23.11
C GLU A 29 13.48 -9.66 -23.32
N GLY A 30 14.59 -9.13 -22.81
CA GLY A 30 14.96 -7.73 -22.95
C GLY A 30 13.87 -6.77 -22.44
N ASP A 31 13.42 -5.85 -23.31
CA ASP A 31 12.43 -4.80 -23.05
C ASP A 31 11.04 -5.06 -23.67
N SER A 32 10.81 -6.25 -24.24
CA SER A 32 9.58 -6.57 -24.99
C SER A 32 8.42 -7.00 -24.10
N TRP A 33 7.81 -6.04 -23.39
CA TRP A 33 6.75 -6.29 -22.41
C TRP A 33 5.39 -6.64 -23.02
N ASP A 34 5.27 -6.52 -24.35
CA ASP A 34 4.14 -6.97 -25.16
C ASP A 34 4.26 -8.43 -25.60
N ARG A 35 5.32 -9.13 -25.15
CA ARG A 35 5.61 -10.53 -25.47
C ARG A 35 5.81 -11.36 -24.20
N THR A 36 4.90 -11.22 -23.25
CA THR A 36 4.95 -12.01 -22.01
C THR A 36 4.59 -13.47 -22.28
N ALA A 37 5.43 -14.39 -21.79
CA ALA A 37 5.20 -15.82 -21.87
C ALA A 37 5.15 -16.47 -20.47
N VAL A 38 4.60 -17.69 -20.41
CA VAL A 38 4.63 -18.54 -19.22
C VAL A 38 5.42 -19.80 -19.55
N SER A 39 6.37 -20.15 -18.70
CA SER A 39 7.19 -21.34 -18.87
C SER A 39 6.43 -22.65 -18.56
N GLY A 40 7.02 -23.77 -18.95
CA GLY A 40 6.74 -25.07 -18.36
C GLY A 40 7.18 -25.14 -16.89
N VAL A 41 7.11 -26.33 -16.29
CA VAL A 41 7.45 -26.53 -14.88
C VAL A 41 8.92 -26.90 -14.73
N GLY A 42 9.72 -25.95 -14.27
CA GLY A 42 11.10 -26.18 -13.84
C GLY A 42 11.19 -26.61 -12.38
N ARG A 43 12.43 -26.74 -11.92
CA ARG A 43 12.76 -27.08 -10.54
C ARG A 43 13.76 -26.06 -10.00
N SER A 44 13.50 -25.56 -8.80
CA SER A 44 14.41 -24.64 -8.12
C SER A 44 15.79 -25.28 -7.91
N GLY A 45 16.85 -24.49 -8.02
CA GLY A 45 18.24 -24.94 -7.85
C GLY A 45 18.53 -25.46 -6.45
N GLU A 46 19.64 -26.20 -6.32
CA GLU A 46 20.13 -26.71 -5.03
C GLU A 46 20.79 -25.62 -4.16
N TYR A 47 21.17 -24.50 -4.78
CA TYR A 47 21.85 -23.37 -4.14
C TYR A 47 21.03 -22.09 -4.28
N ASP A 48 20.85 -21.39 -3.16
CA ASP A 48 20.06 -20.16 -3.05
C ASP A 48 20.72 -18.92 -3.71
N ASP A 49 22.00 -19.04 -4.11
CA ASP A 49 22.81 -17.95 -4.67
C ASP A 49 22.63 -17.77 -6.18
N ILE A 50 21.98 -18.72 -6.87
CA ILE A 50 21.76 -18.63 -8.31
C ILE A 50 20.55 -17.70 -8.57
N PRO A 51 20.74 -16.57 -9.26
CA PRO A 51 19.68 -15.57 -9.44
C PRO A 51 18.58 -16.01 -10.40
N SER A 52 18.83 -17.08 -11.15
CA SER A 52 18.00 -17.58 -12.23
C SER A 52 17.48 -19.00 -11.98
N VAL A 53 16.39 -19.36 -12.66
CA VAL A 53 15.80 -20.71 -12.61
C VAL A 53 15.67 -21.25 -14.04
N VAL A 54 16.19 -22.46 -14.24
CA VAL A 54 16.06 -23.19 -15.50
C VAL A 54 14.66 -23.81 -15.59
N VAL A 55 13.89 -23.37 -16.58
CA VAL A 55 12.52 -23.82 -16.83
C VAL A 55 12.35 -24.30 -18.28
N PRO A 56 11.48 -25.29 -18.57
CA PRO A 56 11.11 -25.62 -19.94
C PRO A 56 10.46 -24.42 -20.64
N ALA A 57 10.80 -24.17 -21.90
CA ALA A 57 10.21 -23.10 -22.69
C ALA A 57 8.74 -23.40 -23.04
N ASP A 58 8.41 -24.66 -23.28
CA ASP A 58 7.04 -25.10 -23.55
C ASP A 58 6.22 -25.19 -22.26
N PHE A 59 5.12 -24.44 -22.21
CA PHE A 59 4.16 -24.40 -21.12
C PHE A 59 3.64 -25.78 -20.68
N GLN A 60 3.52 -26.75 -21.60
CA GLN A 60 3.00 -28.09 -21.27
C GLN A 60 4.08 -29.04 -20.72
N THR A 61 5.35 -28.68 -20.81
CA THR A 61 6.46 -29.55 -20.47
C THR A 61 6.87 -29.40 -19.01
N ARG A 62 7.34 -30.50 -18.40
CA ARG A 62 7.87 -30.55 -17.03
C ARG A 62 9.30 -31.08 -17.02
N HIS A 63 10.07 -30.62 -16.03
CA HIS A 63 11.46 -31.06 -15.82
C HIS A 63 11.60 -32.56 -15.53
N ASP A 64 10.57 -33.17 -14.94
CA ASP A 64 10.50 -34.60 -14.55
C ASP A 64 9.85 -35.48 -15.64
N SER A 65 9.58 -34.94 -16.83
CA SER A 65 8.96 -35.70 -17.91
C SER A 65 9.89 -36.78 -18.48
N ARG A 66 9.30 -37.92 -18.90
CA ARG A 66 10.07 -39.08 -19.42
C ARG A 66 10.88 -38.77 -20.69
N SER A 67 10.45 -37.78 -21.46
CA SER A 67 11.13 -37.27 -22.65
C SER A 67 12.27 -36.29 -22.34
N GLY A 68 12.47 -35.95 -21.07
CA GLY A 68 13.33 -34.85 -20.63
C GLY A 68 12.66 -33.47 -20.78
N PRO A 69 13.26 -32.40 -20.25
CA PRO A 69 12.65 -31.07 -20.16
C PRO A 69 12.44 -30.36 -21.51
N GLY A 70 12.83 -30.97 -22.64
CA GLY A 70 12.82 -30.30 -23.93
C GLY A 70 13.79 -29.11 -23.99
N ALA A 71 13.43 -28.08 -24.77
CA ALA A 71 14.18 -26.83 -24.79
C ALA A 71 13.94 -26.05 -23.48
N THR A 72 15.01 -25.61 -22.85
CA THR A 72 14.97 -24.87 -21.58
C THR A 72 15.46 -23.44 -21.77
N ILE A 73 14.95 -22.55 -20.94
CA ILE A 73 15.36 -21.15 -20.79
C ILE A 73 15.81 -20.92 -19.36
N ASP A 74 16.77 -20.03 -19.16
CA ASP A 74 17.20 -19.61 -17.82
C ASP A 74 16.56 -18.26 -17.51
N VAL A 75 15.74 -18.19 -16.47
CA VAL A 75 14.93 -17.00 -16.16
C VAL A 75 15.41 -16.37 -14.87
N GLY A 76 15.93 -15.14 -14.94
CA GLY A 76 16.24 -14.30 -13.78
C GLY A 76 14.96 -13.92 -13.02
N LEU A 77 14.83 -14.35 -11.75
CA LEU A 77 13.60 -14.12 -10.99
C LEU A 77 13.64 -12.83 -10.16
N ALA A 78 12.65 -11.98 -10.44
CA ALA A 78 12.20 -10.80 -9.70
C ALA A 78 13.35 -9.87 -9.29
N PRO A 79 14.00 -9.21 -10.25
CA PRO A 79 15.08 -8.29 -9.94
C PRO A 79 14.53 -7.01 -9.33
N SER A 80 15.10 -6.60 -8.19
CA SER A 80 14.83 -5.28 -7.60
C SER A 80 15.26 -4.13 -8.53
N ASP A 81 16.19 -4.41 -9.45
CA ASP A 81 16.66 -3.52 -10.51
C ASP A 81 16.57 -4.22 -11.89
N PRO A 82 15.54 -3.91 -12.70
CA PRO A 82 15.35 -4.51 -14.02
C PRO A 82 16.33 -3.97 -15.08
N THR A 83 17.10 -2.91 -14.80
CA THR A 83 18.03 -2.34 -15.80
C THR A 83 19.19 -3.27 -16.13
N ILE A 84 19.51 -4.22 -15.25
CA ILE A 84 20.53 -5.25 -15.45
C ILE A 84 20.20 -6.10 -16.70
N PHE A 85 18.92 -6.37 -16.96
CA PHE A 85 18.46 -7.19 -18.09
C PHE A 85 18.20 -6.38 -19.37
N MET A 86 18.47 -5.08 -19.33
CA MET A 86 18.33 -4.17 -20.48
C MET A 86 19.70 -3.59 -20.91
N ASP A 87 20.80 -4.11 -20.36
CA ASP A 87 22.15 -3.85 -20.87
C ASP A 87 22.29 -4.49 -22.27
N PRO A 88 22.80 -3.78 -23.30
CA PRO A 88 23.08 -4.37 -24.61
C PRO A 88 23.93 -5.65 -24.57
N GLU A 89 24.77 -5.84 -23.55
CA GLU A 89 25.54 -7.07 -23.35
C GLU A 89 24.72 -8.24 -22.75
N ALA A 90 23.58 -7.95 -22.12
CA ALA A 90 22.65 -8.89 -21.48
C ALA A 90 21.26 -8.93 -22.15
N ALA A 91 21.11 -8.32 -23.34
CA ALA A 91 19.82 -8.05 -23.98
C ALA A 91 18.98 -9.29 -24.35
N ASP A 92 19.59 -10.47 -24.34
CA ASP A 92 18.94 -11.76 -24.65
C ASP A 92 18.59 -12.58 -23.37
N GLU A 93 18.81 -12.04 -22.17
CA GLU A 93 18.49 -12.76 -20.93
C GLU A 93 16.99 -12.69 -20.59
N ALA A 94 16.40 -13.86 -20.35
CA ALA A 94 15.02 -13.96 -19.91
C ALA A 94 14.89 -13.60 -18.43
N TRP A 95 13.88 -12.80 -18.08
CA TRP A 95 13.63 -12.43 -16.70
C TRP A 95 12.14 -12.26 -16.41
N GLY A 96 11.76 -12.38 -15.14
CA GLY A 96 10.37 -12.22 -14.75
C GLY A 96 10.05 -12.71 -13.34
N TYR A 97 8.87 -13.30 -13.17
CA TYR A 97 8.26 -13.54 -11.86
C TYR A 97 7.89 -15.01 -11.68
N GLY A 98 8.33 -15.58 -10.56
CA GLY A 98 8.13 -17.00 -10.25
C GLY A 98 6.81 -17.27 -9.52
N PHE A 99 6.20 -18.41 -9.84
CA PHE A 99 5.04 -18.99 -9.15
C PHE A 99 5.32 -20.45 -8.85
N HIS A 100 4.87 -20.96 -7.70
CA HIS A 100 4.79 -22.41 -7.52
C HIS A 100 3.79 -22.99 -8.51
N GLU A 101 4.04 -24.19 -9.02
CA GLU A 101 3.10 -24.83 -9.95
C GLU A 101 1.70 -24.98 -9.33
N SER A 102 1.61 -25.45 -8.08
CA SER A 102 0.35 -25.54 -7.34
C SER A 102 -0.34 -24.18 -7.18
N CYS A 103 0.42 -23.10 -6.96
CA CYS A 103 -0.11 -21.74 -6.87
C CYS A 103 -0.62 -21.23 -8.22
N TRP A 104 0.09 -21.52 -9.31
CA TRP A 104 -0.32 -21.16 -10.67
C TRP A 104 -1.60 -21.89 -11.08
N ALA A 105 -1.70 -23.18 -10.78
CA ALA A 105 -2.90 -23.99 -11.05
C ALA A 105 -4.13 -23.47 -10.29
N ILE A 106 -3.96 -23.02 -9.04
CA ILE A 106 -5.02 -22.37 -8.27
C ILE A 106 -5.40 -21.01 -8.89
N PHE A 107 -4.41 -20.18 -9.20
CA PHE A 107 -4.61 -18.84 -9.74
C PHE A 107 -5.32 -18.83 -11.09
N THR A 108 -5.07 -19.85 -11.92
CA THR A 108 -5.66 -19.97 -13.26
C THR A 108 -6.92 -20.85 -13.31
N LYS A 109 -7.37 -21.38 -12.16
CA LYS A 109 -8.59 -22.18 -12.09
C LYS A 109 -9.79 -21.28 -12.38
N ASN A 110 -10.46 -21.54 -13.50
CA ASN A 110 -11.59 -20.76 -14.03
C ASN A 110 -11.26 -19.28 -14.32
N TYR A 111 -9.98 -18.95 -14.52
CA TYR A 111 -9.51 -17.60 -14.84
C TYR A 111 -8.32 -17.65 -15.78
N THR A 112 -8.37 -16.88 -16.87
CA THR A 112 -7.24 -16.75 -17.80
C THR A 112 -6.62 -15.37 -17.63
N PRO A 113 -5.44 -15.25 -17.00
CA PRO A 113 -4.80 -13.95 -16.82
C PRO A 113 -4.34 -13.37 -18.16
N ASN A 114 -4.52 -12.06 -18.32
CA ASN A 114 -3.72 -11.31 -19.28
C ASN A 114 -2.28 -11.25 -18.76
N LEU A 115 -1.36 -11.92 -19.46
CA LEU A 115 0.03 -12.09 -19.01
C LEU A 115 0.80 -10.77 -18.99
N ASP A 116 0.57 -9.89 -19.97
CA ASP A 116 1.21 -8.58 -20.01
C ASP A 116 0.77 -7.74 -18.81
N ASN A 117 -0.54 -7.73 -18.50
CA ASN A 117 -1.07 -7.05 -17.31
C ASN A 117 -0.46 -7.62 -16.02
N LEU A 118 -0.34 -8.95 -15.91
CA LEU A 118 0.30 -9.59 -14.75
C LEU A 118 1.76 -9.16 -14.62
N PHE A 119 2.52 -9.18 -15.71
CA PHE A 119 3.93 -8.82 -15.70
C PHE A 119 4.13 -7.36 -15.29
N VAL A 120 3.43 -6.41 -15.92
CA VAL A 120 3.58 -4.99 -15.60
C VAL A 120 3.03 -4.64 -14.21
N ALA A 121 2.03 -5.39 -13.71
CA ALA A 121 1.58 -5.27 -12.33
C ALA A 121 2.69 -5.66 -11.36
N CYS A 122 3.33 -6.81 -11.54
CA CYS A 122 4.48 -7.21 -10.72
C CYS A 122 5.63 -6.20 -10.80
N LEU A 123 5.91 -5.65 -11.98
CA LEU A 123 6.97 -4.67 -12.20
C LEU A 123 6.74 -3.33 -11.50
N SER A 124 5.48 -3.00 -11.26
CA SER A 124 5.04 -1.77 -10.59
C SER A 124 5.13 -1.82 -9.07
N ILE A 125 5.37 -3.01 -8.50
CA ILE A 125 5.31 -3.25 -7.06
C ILE A 125 6.73 -3.54 -6.53
N PRO A 126 7.14 -2.94 -5.39
CA PRO A 126 8.47 -3.13 -4.86
C PRO A 126 8.70 -4.55 -4.35
N THR A 127 9.97 -4.93 -4.25
CA THR A 127 10.42 -6.22 -3.71
C THR A 127 11.47 -6.03 -2.62
N ASP A 128 11.52 -6.89 -1.59
CA ASP A 128 12.65 -6.86 -0.66
C ASP A 128 13.97 -7.37 -1.31
N ALA A 129 15.02 -7.46 -0.50
CA ALA A 129 16.33 -7.94 -0.95
C ALA A 129 16.30 -9.40 -1.46
N ASP A 130 15.33 -10.19 -1.01
CA ASP A 130 15.12 -11.57 -1.43
C ASP A 130 13.99 -11.70 -2.48
N ALA A 131 13.64 -10.59 -3.14
CA ALA A 131 12.66 -10.56 -4.22
C ALA A 131 11.22 -10.94 -3.82
N LEU A 132 10.84 -10.78 -2.54
CA LEU A 132 9.44 -10.90 -2.11
C LEU A 132 8.64 -9.65 -2.53
N ILE A 133 7.60 -9.83 -3.34
CA ILE A 133 6.73 -8.73 -3.82
C ILE A 133 5.85 -8.16 -2.70
N ASP A 134 5.71 -6.84 -2.66
CA ASP A 134 4.83 -6.15 -1.72
C ASP A 134 3.46 -5.77 -2.32
N TRP A 135 2.59 -6.75 -2.53
CA TRP A 135 1.21 -6.50 -2.99
C TRP A 135 0.37 -5.61 -2.06
N GLY A 136 0.83 -5.31 -0.84
CA GLY A 136 0.10 -4.53 0.16
C GLY A 136 -0.58 -5.36 1.24
N HIS A 137 -0.56 -6.69 1.11
CA HIS A 137 -1.03 -7.62 2.13
C HIS A 137 0.12 -8.44 2.72
N ASP A 138 -0.13 -9.11 3.84
CA ASP A 138 0.87 -9.92 4.54
C ASP A 138 0.94 -11.38 4.08
N TYR A 139 0.36 -11.69 2.91
CA TYR A 139 0.23 -13.04 2.38
C TYR A 139 -0.51 -13.99 3.35
N GLU A 140 -1.45 -13.42 4.12
CA GLU A 140 -2.22 -14.09 5.16
C GLU A 140 -1.29 -14.75 6.19
N GLY A 141 -0.31 -13.97 6.67
CA GLY A 141 0.63 -14.35 7.72
C GLY A 141 2.00 -14.84 7.27
N ALA A 142 2.32 -14.87 5.97
CA ALA A 142 3.63 -15.31 5.50
C ALA A 142 4.69 -14.18 5.47
N SER A 143 4.27 -12.92 5.47
CA SER A 143 5.18 -11.77 5.51
C SER A 143 4.86 -10.82 6.67
N LYS A 144 5.73 -9.83 6.86
CA LYS A 144 5.58 -8.74 7.83
C LYS A 144 6.19 -7.48 7.24
N ILE A 145 5.88 -6.33 7.85
CA ILE A 145 6.58 -5.08 7.55
C ILE A 145 7.74 -4.96 8.52
N GLU A 146 8.94 -4.72 8.00
CA GLU A 146 10.15 -4.41 8.76
C GLU A 146 10.60 -2.99 8.45
N GLN A 147 11.12 -2.27 9.45
CA GLN A 147 11.66 -0.93 9.26
C GLN A 147 13.13 -1.03 8.87
N ILE A 148 13.45 -0.76 7.60
CA ILE A 148 14.82 -0.68 7.11
C ILE A 148 15.20 0.79 7.03
N GLY A 149 15.90 1.27 8.05
CA GLY A 149 16.07 2.71 8.28
C GLY A 149 14.73 3.36 8.61
N ASP A 150 14.39 4.46 7.92
CA ASP A 150 13.10 5.16 8.07
C ASP A 150 12.00 4.64 7.12
N MET A 151 12.27 3.56 6.37
CA MET A 151 11.36 3.04 5.35
C MET A 151 10.74 1.69 5.72
N PRO A 152 9.42 1.54 5.60
CA PRO A 152 8.78 0.24 5.73
C PRO A 152 9.05 -0.60 4.48
N VAL A 153 9.64 -1.76 4.68
CA VAL A 153 9.86 -2.78 3.64
C VAL A 153 9.14 -4.05 4.04
N ARG A 154 8.36 -4.64 3.13
CA ARG A 154 7.73 -5.93 3.39
C ARG A 154 8.74 -7.04 3.17
N THR A 155 8.93 -7.86 4.19
CA THR A 155 9.84 -9.01 4.13
C THR A 155 9.19 -10.27 4.69
N THR A 156 9.84 -11.41 4.49
CA THR A 156 9.40 -12.70 5.04
C THR A 156 9.26 -12.64 6.56
N ARG A 157 8.26 -13.35 7.11
CA ARG A 157 8.14 -13.54 8.56
C ARG A 157 9.15 -14.57 9.08
N PHE A 158 9.71 -15.38 8.19
CA PHE A 158 10.48 -16.58 8.52
C PHE A 158 11.96 -16.35 8.24
N ARG A 159 12.79 -16.50 9.28
CA ARG A 159 14.26 -16.32 9.17
C ARG A 159 14.96 -17.53 8.53
N SER A 160 14.30 -18.69 8.54
CA SER A 160 14.79 -19.92 7.92
C SER A 160 13.62 -20.78 7.42
N TRP A 161 13.91 -21.71 6.50
CA TRP A 161 12.94 -22.64 5.94
C TRP A 161 12.22 -23.47 7.01
N GLU A 162 12.95 -23.90 8.05
CA GLU A 162 12.47 -24.73 9.16
C GLU A 162 11.51 -23.98 10.10
N SER A 163 11.48 -22.65 10.03
CA SER A 163 10.55 -21.82 10.82
C SER A 163 9.17 -21.62 10.18
N ILE A 164 8.99 -21.98 8.90
CA ILE A 164 7.70 -21.88 8.20
C ILE A 164 6.66 -22.84 8.83
N PRO A 165 5.44 -22.43 9.18
CA PRO A 165 4.44 -23.36 9.72
C PRO A 165 4.06 -24.47 8.72
N THR A 166 3.79 -25.68 9.23
CA THR A 166 3.36 -26.85 8.41
C THR A 166 2.20 -26.53 7.48
N VAL A 167 1.25 -25.72 7.94
CA VAL A 167 0.13 -25.23 7.10
C VAL A 167 0.65 -24.56 5.84
N LEU A 168 1.60 -23.63 5.94
CA LEU A 168 2.09 -22.88 4.76
C LEU A 168 2.98 -23.74 3.85
N ARG A 169 3.55 -24.82 4.37
CA ARG A 169 4.36 -25.80 3.61
C ARG A 169 3.54 -26.90 2.94
N SER A 170 2.28 -27.08 3.30
CA SER A 170 1.44 -28.16 2.76
C SER A 170 0.94 -27.81 1.37
N ASP A 171 0.93 -28.75 0.41
CA ASP A 171 0.50 -28.47 -0.96
C ASP A 171 -0.95 -27.93 -0.98
N PRO A 172 -1.19 -26.69 -1.46
CA PRO A 172 -2.54 -26.14 -1.52
C PRO A 172 -3.37 -26.73 -2.68
N TYR A 173 -2.74 -27.37 -3.66
CA TYR A 173 -3.40 -27.89 -4.85
C TYR A 173 -3.74 -29.38 -4.71
N ASP A 174 -2.76 -30.25 -4.41
CA ASP A 174 -3.02 -31.67 -4.21
C ASP A 174 -3.51 -31.96 -2.78
N VAL A 175 -4.82 -32.21 -2.67
CA VAL A 175 -5.46 -32.55 -1.39
C VAL A 175 -6.14 -33.93 -1.50
N PRO A 176 -5.40 -35.03 -1.21
CA PRO A 176 -5.94 -36.38 -1.36
C PRO A 176 -7.18 -36.67 -0.51
N SER A 177 -7.28 -36.08 0.68
CA SER A 177 -8.45 -36.23 1.57
C SER A 177 -9.71 -35.62 0.98
N LEU A 178 -9.58 -34.48 0.29
CA LEU A 178 -10.69 -33.84 -0.41
C LEU A 178 -11.16 -34.68 -1.60
N ASN A 179 -10.23 -35.19 -2.42
CA ASN A 179 -10.55 -36.07 -3.54
C ASN A 179 -11.34 -37.32 -3.09
N LYS A 180 -10.98 -37.89 -1.93
CA LYS A 180 -11.72 -39.00 -1.32
C LYS A 180 -13.09 -38.57 -0.81
N ALA A 181 -13.22 -37.39 -0.22
CA ALA A 181 -14.47 -36.86 0.29
C ALA A 181 -15.48 -36.57 -0.83
N ILE A 182 -15.04 -35.97 -1.94
CA ILE A 182 -15.88 -35.69 -3.11
C ILE A 182 -16.41 -36.99 -3.71
N LYS A 183 -15.57 -38.03 -3.79
CA LYS A 183 -15.94 -39.37 -4.29
C LYS A 183 -16.77 -40.20 -3.29
N GLY A 184 -17.21 -39.64 -2.17
CA GLY A 184 -18.08 -40.31 -1.20
C GLY A 184 -17.40 -41.36 -0.31
N ALA A 185 -16.07 -41.42 -0.28
CA ALA A 185 -15.34 -42.44 0.49
C ALA A 185 -15.28 -42.14 2.01
N VAL A 186 -15.56 -40.91 2.43
CA VAL A 186 -15.63 -40.50 3.84
C VAL A 186 -17.10 -40.38 4.23
N ARG A 187 -17.71 -41.49 4.66
CA ARG A 187 -19.09 -41.49 5.16
C ARG A 187 -19.09 -41.12 6.65
N LEU A 188 -19.60 -39.94 6.97
CA LEU A 188 -20.21 -39.73 8.29
C LEU A 188 -21.60 -40.36 8.28
N GLN A 189 -21.88 -41.20 9.28
CA GLN A 189 -23.25 -41.64 9.56
C GLN A 189 -24.08 -40.39 9.90
N THR A 190 -25.05 -40.11 9.05
CA THR A 190 -25.91 -38.92 9.03
C THR A 190 -26.82 -38.80 10.26
N ASP A 191 -26.82 -39.82 11.12
CA ASP A 191 -27.77 -40.00 12.22
C ASP A 191 -27.59 -39.00 13.37
N VAL A 192 -26.43 -38.32 13.47
CA VAL A 192 -26.12 -37.41 14.60
C VAL A 192 -26.73 -36.01 14.43
N PHE A 193 -27.09 -35.58 13.21
CA PHE A 193 -27.53 -34.20 12.94
C PHE A 193 -29.05 -34.01 12.80
N MET A 194 -29.84 -35.08 12.90
CA MET A 194 -31.30 -35.05 12.73
C MET A 194 -32.04 -34.75 14.03
N SER A 195 -31.78 -33.59 14.63
CA SER A 195 -32.63 -33.04 15.70
C SER A 195 -33.95 -32.54 15.10
N ARG A 196 -35.03 -33.33 15.18
CA ARG A 196 -36.37 -32.89 14.77
C ARG A 196 -36.95 -31.94 15.80
N LEU A 197 -36.88 -30.63 15.53
CA LEU A 197 -37.61 -29.62 16.30
C LEU A 197 -39.12 -29.81 16.08
N LYS A 198 -39.89 -29.84 17.17
CA LYS A 198 -41.37 -29.80 17.12
C LYS A 198 -41.84 -28.41 17.56
N PRO A 199 -42.09 -27.46 16.63
CA PRO A 199 -42.58 -26.14 16.99
C PRO A 199 -44.03 -26.21 17.49
N THR A 200 -44.41 -25.27 18.34
CA THR A 200 -45.80 -25.09 18.75
C THR A 200 -46.59 -24.47 17.59
N VAL A 201 -47.78 -25.00 17.29
CA VAL A 201 -48.67 -24.55 16.19
C VAL A 201 -48.95 -23.03 16.22
N GLN A 202 -48.96 -22.42 17.41
CA GLN A 202 -49.18 -20.99 17.59
C GLN A 202 -48.00 -20.12 17.14
N GLY A 203 -46.76 -20.59 17.31
CA GLY A 203 -45.55 -19.87 16.88
C GLY A 203 -45.36 -19.87 15.35
N LEU A 204 -45.87 -20.90 14.66
CA LEU A 204 -45.88 -20.94 13.20
C LEU A 204 -46.91 -19.97 12.60
N LYS A 205 -48.08 -19.80 13.22
CA LYS A 205 -49.16 -18.93 12.71
C LYS A 205 -48.90 -17.44 12.94
N SER A 206 -48.12 -17.08 13.95
CA SER A 206 -47.75 -15.68 14.23
C SER A 206 -46.54 -15.19 13.42
N ASP A 207 -45.83 -16.10 12.76
CA ASP A 207 -44.65 -15.78 11.96
C ASP A 207 -45.07 -15.18 10.61
N THR A 208 -44.57 -13.99 10.27
CA THR A 208 -44.87 -13.30 9.01
C THR A 208 -44.54 -14.14 7.77
N PHE A 209 -43.52 -15.02 7.86
CA PHE A 209 -43.10 -15.89 6.77
C PHE A 209 -44.05 -17.08 6.53
N SER A 210 -45.00 -17.34 7.42
CA SER A 210 -46.01 -18.40 7.24
C SER A 210 -46.93 -18.18 6.04
N ASN A 211 -46.97 -16.95 5.50
CA ASN A 211 -47.72 -16.61 4.29
C ASN A 211 -46.98 -16.97 2.98
N LEU A 212 -45.70 -17.34 3.06
CA LEU A 212 -44.91 -17.71 1.88
C LEU A 212 -45.02 -19.20 1.60
N VAL A 213 -45.03 -19.55 0.32
CA VAL A 213 -44.95 -20.95 -0.11
C VAL A 213 -43.54 -21.53 0.16
N PRO A 214 -43.41 -22.84 0.42
CA PRO A 214 -42.14 -23.48 0.77
C PRO A 214 -41.01 -23.20 -0.23
N GLU A 215 -41.32 -23.08 -1.52
CA GLU A 215 -40.36 -22.82 -2.60
C GLU A 215 -39.70 -21.44 -2.42
N LEU A 216 -40.46 -20.42 -2.00
CA LEU A 216 -39.93 -19.08 -1.73
C LEU A 216 -39.08 -19.06 -0.46
N LEU A 217 -39.49 -19.81 0.57
CA LEU A 217 -38.70 -19.96 1.78
C LEU A 217 -37.35 -20.63 1.50
N GLN A 218 -37.35 -21.69 0.68
CA GLN A 218 -36.12 -22.36 0.25
C GLN A 218 -35.26 -21.44 -0.63
N ALA A 219 -35.85 -20.69 -1.56
CA ALA A 219 -35.11 -19.73 -2.38
C ALA A 219 -34.40 -18.65 -1.53
N ILE A 220 -35.09 -18.11 -0.52
CA ILE A 220 -34.48 -17.18 0.46
C ILE A 220 -33.28 -17.85 1.13
N ALA A 221 -33.44 -19.07 1.67
CA ALA A 221 -32.34 -19.78 2.32
C ALA A 221 -31.15 -20.05 1.37
N ILE A 222 -31.40 -20.39 0.10
CA ILE A 222 -30.37 -20.62 -0.91
C ILE A 222 -29.58 -19.34 -1.22
N LEU A 223 -30.25 -18.18 -1.24
CA LEU A 223 -29.59 -16.89 -1.56
C LEU A 223 -28.82 -16.31 -0.37
N LEU A 224 -29.23 -16.60 0.86
CA LEU A 224 -28.60 -16.05 2.06
C LEU A 224 -27.25 -16.73 2.39
N PRO A 225 -26.26 -16.00 2.93
CA PRO A 225 -25.09 -16.56 3.59
C PRO A 225 -25.45 -17.49 4.77
N THR A 226 -24.58 -18.46 5.08
CA THR A 226 -24.80 -19.42 6.17
C THR A 226 -25.07 -18.76 7.54
N PRO A 227 -24.35 -17.69 7.96
CA PRO A 227 -24.64 -17.00 9.22
C PRO A 227 -26.03 -16.35 9.28
N ASP A 228 -26.50 -15.84 8.14
CA ASP A 228 -27.81 -15.19 8.04
C ASP A 228 -28.92 -16.24 8.07
N VAL A 229 -28.72 -17.39 7.42
CA VAL A 229 -29.62 -18.53 7.53
C VAL A 229 -29.69 -19.04 8.97
N HIS A 230 -28.54 -19.13 9.66
CA HIS A 230 -28.52 -19.50 11.07
C HIS A 230 -29.33 -18.51 11.93
N SER A 231 -29.09 -17.20 11.76
CA SER A 231 -29.81 -16.14 12.48
C SER A 231 -31.31 -16.16 12.17
N LEU A 232 -31.68 -16.36 10.91
CA LEU A 232 -33.07 -16.46 10.46
C LEU A 232 -33.78 -17.67 11.07
N ARG A 233 -33.10 -18.82 11.14
CA ARG A 233 -33.64 -20.03 11.78
C ARG A 233 -33.78 -19.88 13.31
N LEU A 234 -32.97 -19.02 13.95
CA LEU A 234 -33.15 -18.68 15.36
C LEU A 234 -34.32 -17.71 15.58
N ALA A 235 -34.55 -16.79 14.64
CA ALA A 235 -35.56 -15.75 14.75
C ALA A 235 -36.97 -16.17 14.28
N SER A 236 -37.07 -17.12 13.35
CA SER A 236 -38.32 -17.54 12.71
C SER A 236 -38.60 -19.03 12.92
N PRO A 237 -39.68 -19.40 13.62
CA PRO A 237 -40.14 -20.79 13.71
C PRO A 237 -40.38 -21.45 12.35
N VAL A 238 -40.84 -20.69 11.35
CA VAL A 238 -41.06 -21.19 9.98
C VAL A 238 -39.74 -21.66 9.38
N PHE A 239 -38.71 -20.80 9.40
CA PHE A 239 -37.37 -21.18 8.92
C PHE A 239 -36.70 -22.24 9.80
N ALA A 240 -36.92 -22.22 11.12
CA ALA A 240 -36.39 -23.22 12.04
C ALA A 240 -36.81 -24.66 11.66
N THR A 241 -38.02 -24.82 11.11
CA THR A 241 -38.56 -26.11 10.65
C THR A 241 -38.41 -26.38 9.16
N LEU A 242 -37.91 -25.41 8.40
CA LEU A 242 -37.71 -25.59 6.97
C LEU A 242 -36.64 -26.66 6.72
N GLU A 243 -36.98 -27.69 5.94
CA GLU A 243 -36.00 -28.66 5.43
C GLU A 243 -35.15 -27.99 4.35
N LEU A 244 -33.82 -28.10 4.49
CA LEU A 244 -32.86 -27.49 3.57
C LEU A 244 -32.55 -28.48 2.43
N PRO A 245 -32.88 -28.13 1.17
CA PRO A 245 -32.67 -29.04 0.04
C PRO A 245 -31.17 -29.18 -0.33
N GLU A 246 -30.83 -30.19 -1.12
CA GLU A 246 -29.47 -30.37 -1.67
C GLU A 246 -28.98 -29.13 -2.45
N SER A 247 -29.88 -28.40 -3.11
CA SER A 247 -29.55 -27.12 -3.77
C SER A 247 -29.08 -26.04 -2.81
N PHE A 248 -29.57 -26.03 -1.56
CA PHE A 248 -29.06 -25.14 -0.51
C PHE A 248 -27.61 -25.49 -0.15
N TRP A 249 -27.30 -26.77 0.02
CA TRP A 249 -25.95 -27.19 0.36
C TRP A 249 -24.97 -26.97 -0.80
N ALA A 250 -25.39 -27.28 -2.03
CA ALA A 250 -24.64 -26.98 -3.25
C ALA A 250 -24.33 -25.49 -3.40
N SER A 251 -25.28 -24.62 -3.02
CA SER A 251 -25.09 -23.17 -3.09
C SER A 251 -23.92 -22.66 -2.22
N ARG A 252 -23.49 -23.40 -1.19
CA ARG A 252 -22.34 -23.02 -0.35
C ARG A 252 -20.98 -23.14 -1.04
N PHE A 253 -20.93 -23.86 -2.17
CA PHE A 253 -19.72 -24.09 -2.98
C PHE A 253 -19.68 -23.18 -4.21
N GLN A 254 -20.63 -22.26 -4.36
CA GLN A 254 -20.66 -21.31 -5.46
C GLN A 254 -19.61 -20.20 -5.28
N PRO A 255 -19.19 -19.51 -6.36
CA PRO A 255 -18.27 -18.38 -6.26
C PRO A 255 -18.71 -17.35 -5.21
N GLY A 256 -17.78 -16.91 -4.37
CA GLY A 256 -18.04 -15.94 -3.30
C GLY A 256 -18.79 -16.50 -2.08
N ARG A 257 -18.97 -17.83 -1.99
CA ARG A 257 -19.59 -18.51 -0.84
C ARG A 257 -18.55 -19.25 0.01
N GLU A 258 -19.03 -19.93 1.04
CA GLU A 258 -18.26 -20.51 2.13
C GLU A 258 -17.14 -21.47 1.69
N PHE A 259 -17.39 -22.27 0.67
CA PHE A 259 -16.46 -23.27 0.14
C PHE A 259 -16.02 -22.95 -1.29
N ASP A 260 -15.97 -21.66 -1.65
CA ASP A 260 -15.61 -21.24 -3.02
C ASP A 260 -14.19 -21.62 -3.44
N TYR A 261 -13.33 -22.00 -2.49
CA TYR A 261 -11.98 -22.51 -2.72
C TYR A 261 -11.92 -23.96 -3.20
N LEU A 262 -13.08 -24.59 -3.46
CA LEU A 262 -13.22 -25.98 -3.91
C LEU A 262 -13.94 -26.06 -5.27
N PRO A 263 -13.50 -25.38 -6.34
CA PRO A 263 -14.21 -25.35 -7.62
C PRO A 263 -14.37 -26.73 -8.29
N GLU A 264 -13.50 -27.69 -8.01
CA GLU A 264 -13.52 -29.06 -8.54
C GLU A 264 -14.78 -29.85 -8.18
N VAL A 265 -15.51 -29.44 -7.15
CA VAL A 265 -16.82 -30.04 -6.80
C VAL A 265 -17.86 -29.84 -7.89
N HIS A 266 -17.68 -28.87 -8.80
CA HIS A 266 -18.56 -28.67 -9.94
C HIS A 266 -18.15 -29.53 -11.14
N ASP A 267 -16.86 -29.86 -11.26
CA ASP A 267 -16.34 -30.78 -12.27
C ASP A 267 -16.74 -32.23 -11.95
N THR A 268 -16.74 -32.59 -10.66
CA THR A 268 -17.18 -33.90 -10.15
C THR A 268 -18.10 -33.69 -8.94
N PRO A 269 -19.42 -33.51 -9.18
CA PRO A 269 -20.39 -33.33 -8.11
C PRO A 269 -20.42 -34.48 -7.10
N PRO A 270 -20.51 -34.20 -5.79
CA PRO A 270 -20.65 -35.25 -4.78
C PRO A 270 -22.03 -35.92 -4.87
N GLU A 271 -22.14 -37.13 -4.33
CA GLU A 271 -23.43 -37.84 -4.22
C GLU A 271 -24.44 -37.08 -3.33
N SER A 272 -23.95 -36.42 -2.27
CA SER A 272 -24.75 -35.53 -1.41
C SER A 272 -23.91 -34.33 -0.98
N TRP A 273 -24.35 -33.13 -1.38
CA TRP A 273 -23.79 -31.86 -0.97
C TRP A 273 -23.94 -31.63 0.53
N MET A 274 -25.06 -32.06 1.13
CA MET A 274 -25.26 -31.99 2.57
C MET A 274 -24.18 -32.79 3.33
N THR A 275 -23.94 -34.03 2.89
CA THR A 275 -22.95 -34.90 3.52
C THR A 275 -21.54 -34.34 3.36
N LEU A 276 -21.19 -33.84 2.17
CA LEU A 276 -19.90 -33.19 1.93
C LEU A 276 -19.72 -31.95 2.81
N TYR A 277 -20.74 -31.09 2.89
CA TYR A 277 -20.74 -29.88 3.72
C TYR A 277 -20.42 -30.20 5.19
N HIS A 278 -21.18 -31.11 5.79
CA HIS A 278 -20.98 -31.48 7.19
C HIS A 278 -19.64 -32.17 7.42
N SER A 279 -19.19 -33.00 6.48
CA SER A 279 -17.88 -33.64 6.56
C SER A 279 -16.77 -32.59 6.59
N LEU A 280 -16.75 -31.69 5.61
CA LEU A 280 -15.75 -30.62 5.53
C LEU A 280 -15.71 -29.78 6.81
N LYS A 281 -16.86 -29.46 7.40
CA LYS A 281 -16.93 -28.71 8.66
C LYS A 281 -16.23 -29.39 9.84
N ILE A 282 -16.13 -30.71 9.84
CA ILE A 282 -15.53 -31.47 10.93
C ILE A 282 -14.03 -31.65 10.72
N TRP A 283 -13.61 -32.12 9.55
CA TRP A 283 -12.22 -32.53 9.35
C TRP A 283 -11.34 -31.50 8.64
N ALA A 284 -11.90 -30.58 7.83
CA ALA A 284 -11.10 -29.61 7.09
C ALA A 284 -10.21 -28.72 7.98
N PRO A 285 -10.66 -28.26 9.17
CA PRO A 285 -9.78 -27.50 10.09
C PRO A 285 -8.58 -28.29 10.60
N GLY A 286 -8.60 -29.62 10.51
CA GLY A 286 -7.49 -30.49 10.88
C GLY A 286 -6.56 -30.86 9.73
N VAL A 287 -6.81 -30.36 8.51
CA VAL A 287 -6.02 -30.69 7.31
C VAL A 287 -5.23 -29.47 6.85
N PRO A 288 -3.91 -29.43 7.12
CA PRO A 288 -3.04 -28.31 6.78
C PRO A 288 -3.11 -27.87 5.31
N SER A 289 -3.17 -28.80 4.37
CA SER A 289 -3.27 -28.49 2.93
C SER A 289 -4.57 -27.78 2.55
N LEU A 290 -5.70 -28.08 3.20
CA LEU A 290 -6.96 -27.36 2.96
C LEU A 290 -6.94 -25.95 3.53
N ILE A 291 -6.36 -25.77 4.72
CA ILE A 291 -6.18 -24.43 5.29
C ILE A 291 -5.29 -23.60 4.35
N ASN A 292 -4.21 -24.22 3.84
CA ASN A 292 -3.33 -23.56 2.89
C ASN A 292 -4.03 -23.25 1.55
N ARG A 293 -4.84 -24.19 1.06
CA ARG A 293 -5.67 -23.99 -0.14
C ARG A 293 -6.58 -22.78 0.01
N GLN A 294 -7.33 -22.70 1.11
CA GLN A 294 -8.23 -21.57 1.39
C GLN A 294 -7.46 -20.25 1.41
N ARG A 295 -6.28 -20.24 2.04
CA ARG A 295 -5.36 -19.09 2.05
C ARG A 295 -4.94 -18.67 0.64
N VAL A 296 -4.34 -19.59 -0.13
CA VAL A 296 -3.83 -19.31 -1.49
C VAL A 296 -4.95 -18.93 -2.44
N TRP A 297 -6.14 -19.53 -2.30
CA TRP A 297 -7.35 -19.14 -3.05
C TRP A 297 -7.77 -17.69 -2.77
N GLY A 298 -7.73 -17.27 -1.50
CA GLY A 298 -7.98 -15.87 -1.13
C GLY A 298 -6.99 -14.91 -1.77
N LEU A 299 -5.70 -15.26 -1.79
CA LEU A 299 -4.65 -14.48 -2.45
C LEU A 299 -4.84 -14.43 -3.98
N ALA A 300 -5.18 -15.56 -4.59
CA ALA A 300 -5.46 -15.65 -6.03
C ALA A 300 -6.60 -14.72 -6.43
N LYS A 301 -7.72 -14.73 -5.69
CA LYS A 301 -8.86 -13.83 -5.96
C LYS A 301 -8.48 -12.35 -5.86
N ARG A 302 -7.61 -11.96 -4.92
CA ARG A 302 -7.15 -10.57 -4.79
C ARG A 302 -6.31 -10.14 -5.99
N LEU A 303 -5.40 -11.00 -6.45
CA LEU A 303 -4.60 -10.73 -7.65
C LEU A 303 -5.50 -10.68 -8.89
N GLN A 304 -6.41 -11.65 -9.07
CA GLN A 304 -7.41 -11.66 -10.14
C GLN A 304 -8.24 -10.36 -10.15
N ALA A 305 -8.75 -9.92 -9.00
CA ALA A 305 -9.53 -8.68 -8.91
C ALA A 305 -8.71 -7.44 -9.30
N THR A 306 -7.40 -7.44 -9.06
CA THR A 306 -6.51 -6.36 -9.51
C THR A 306 -6.34 -6.40 -11.04
N LEU A 307 -6.08 -7.58 -11.61
CA LEU A 307 -5.90 -7.74 -13.06
C LEU A 307 -7.18 -7.46 -13.86
N ILE A 308 -8.34 -7.86 -13.35
CA ILE A 308 -9.64 -7.56 -13.97
C ILE A 308 -9.86 -6.05 -14.08
N GLN A 309 -9.41 -5.27 -13.09
CA GLN A 309 -9.49 -3.81 -13.17
C GLN A 309 -8.56 -3.23 -14.26
N MET A 310 -7.47 -3.91 -14.60
CA MET A 310 -6.52 -3.49 -15.63
C MET A 310 -6.97 -3.88 -17.05
N ASP A 311 -7.83 -4.89 -17.17
CA ASP A 311 -8.27 -5.40 -18.46
C ASP A 311 -9.02 -4.33 -19.26
N CYS A 312 -8.61 -4.16 -20.52
CA CYS A 312 -9.16 -3.17 -21.45
C CYS A 312 -9.06 -1.69 -20.98
N VAL A 313 -8.21 -1.36 -20.00
CA VAL A 313 -7.99 0.02 -19.55
C VAL A 313 -6.69 0.60 -20.10
N SER A 314 -6.80 1.63 -20.93
CA SER A 314 -5.65 2.33 -21.51
C SER A 314 -5.22 3.55 -20.70
N CYS A 315 -3.92 3.88 -20.73
CA CYS A 315 -3.40 5.09 -20.10
C CYS A 315 -3.53 6.31 -21.04
N HIS A 316 -4.51 7.17 -20.80
CA HIS A 316 -4.84 8.31 -21.67
C HIS A 316 -3.92 9.52 -21.50
N GLY A 317 -3.84 10.35 -22.55
CA GLY A 317 -3.04 11.58 -22.61
C GLY A 317 -1.98 11.52 -23.72
N SER A 318 -1.25 12.61 -23.93
CA SER A 318 -0.13 12.61 -24.90
C SER A 318 1.06 11.87 -24.28
N PRO A 319 1.61 10.79 -24.89
CA PRO A 319 2.72 10.05 -24.31
C PRO A 319 3.97 10.92 -24.18
N LEU A 320 4.70 10.76 -23.07
CA LEU A 320 6.04 11.29 -22.84
C LEU A 320 7.02 10.13 -22.63
N ARG A 321 8.27 10.29 -23.10
CA ARG A 321 9.29 9.25 -23.05
C ARG A 321 9.58 8.94 -21.59
N THR A 322 9.53 7.66 -21.23
CA THR A 322 10.04 7.16 -19.96
C THR A 322 11.22 6.24 -20.23
N TRP A 323 11.79 5.66 -19.18
CA TRP A 323 12.77 4.59 -19.33
C TRP A 323 12.18 3.34 -19.99
N PHE A 324 10.89 3.10 -19.75
CA PHE A 324 10.19 1.86 -20.08
C PHE A 324 9.21 1.98 -21.25
N GLU A 325 8.97 3.20 -21.73
CA GLU A 325 8.08 3.48 -22.84
C GLU A 325 8.76 4.45 -23.81
N ALA A 326 9.18 3.90 -24.96
CA ALA A 326 9.70 4.68 -26.06
C ALA A 326 8.57 5.39 -26.82
N ILE A 327 8.87 6.55 -27.42
CA ILE A 327 7.94 7.27 -28.28
C ILE A 327 8.42 7.16 -29.72
N PRO A 328 7.54 6.73 -30.66
CA PRO A 328 7.85 6.76 -32.09
C PRO A 328 8.23 8.17 -32.55
N ASP A 329 9.18 8.28 -33.48
CA ASP A 329 9.63 9.57 -34.01
C ASP A 329 8.48 10.43 -34.56
N SER A 330 7.43 9.79 -35.08
CA SER A 330 6.21 10.44 -35.59
C SER A 330 5.38 11.16 -34.53
N MET A 331 5.54 10.82 -33.25
CA MET A 331 4.82 11.42 -32.12
C MET A 331 5.68 12.44 -31.36
N LYS A 332 6.94 12.66 -31.75
CA LYS A 332 7.78 13.72 -31.20
C LYS A 332 7.20 15.08 -31.61
N ARG A 333 6.72 15.87 -30.64
CA ARG A 333 6.28 17.24 -30.91
C ARG A 333 7.49 18.16 -31.11
N ASN A 334 7.46 18.95 -32.19
CA ASN A 334 8.32 20.12 -32.40
C ASN A 334 7.82 21.32 -31.57
N GLY A 335 7.71 21.16 -30.25
CA GLY A 335 7.22 22.19 -29.34
C GLY A 335 8.31 22.68 -28.38
N HIS A 336 8.10 23.87 -27.80
CA HIS A 336 8.95 24.38 -26.73
C HIS A 336 9.02 23.38 -25.56
N GLU A 337 10.23 23.13 -25.08
CA GLU A 337 10.48 22.28 -23.91
C GLU A 337 9.80 22.90 -22.67
N VAL A 338 8.77 22.23 -22.16
CA VAL A 338 8.08 22.67 -20.94
C VAL A 338 8.92 22.31 -19.74
N SER A 339 9.26 23.31 -18.92
CA SER A 339 9.85 23.05 -17.60
C SER A 339 8.76 22.56 -16.64
N TRP A 340 9.06 21.54 -15.83
CA TRP A 340 8.10 20.90 -14.95
C TRP A 340 8.41 21.18 -13.49
N HIS A 341 7.40 21.60 -12.74
CA HIS A 341 7.38 21.51 -11.28
C HIS A 341 6.67 20.22 -10.91
N THR A 342 7.33 19.31 -10.17
CA THR A 342 6.87 17.94 -9.95
C THR A 342 6.70 17.65 -8.47
N ALA A 343 5.55 17.07 -8.13
CA ALA A 343 5.27 16.49 -6.83
C ALA A 343 5.31 14.96 -6.93
N SER A 344 6.24 14.34 -6.21
CA SER A 344 6.42 12.88 -6.18
C SER A 344 6.84 12.43 -4.78
N ARG A 345 6.53 11.17 -4.44
CA ARG A 345 6.94 10.55 -3.17
C ARG A 345 7.35 9.11 -3.44
N ALA A 346 8.56 8.75 -3.01
CA ALA A 346 9.11 7.40 -3.09
C ALA A 346 9.03 6.79 -4.50
N VAL A 347 9.35 7.58 -5.53
CA VAL A 347 9.44 7.10 -6.90
C VAL A 347 10.85 6.59 -7.18
N ALA A 348 10.99 5.28 -7.40
CA ALA A 348 12.27 4.64 -7.68
C ALA A 348 12.79 5.01 -9.06
N SER A 349 14.08 5.35 -9.12
CA SER A 349 14.78 5.50 -10.40
C SER A 349 15.04 4.10 -11.00
N PRO A 350 15.04 3.94 -12.33
CA PRO A 350 15.19 2.63 -12.96
C PRO A 350 16.39 1.82 -12.47
N GLY A 351 17.58 2.44 -12.38
CA GLY A 351 18.82 1.79 -11.92
C GLY A 351 19.06 1.85 -10.40
N GLN A 352 17.99 1.95 -9.61
CA GLN A 352 18.06 1.87 -8.15
C GLN A 352 17.19 0.73 -7.64
N SER A 353 17.63 0.08 -6.57
CA SER A 353 16.86 -1.00 -5.95
C SER A 353 15.47 -0.54 -5.52
N PHE A 354 14.45 -1.27 -5.98
CA PHE A 354 13.05 -0.95 -5.75
C PHE A 354 12.47 -1.69 -4.55
N HIS A 355 12.91 -1.31 -3.35
CA HIS A 355 12.48 -1.95 -2.09
C HIS A 355 11.22 -1.38 -1.45
N TYR A 356 10.83 -0.17 -1.87
CA TYR A 356 9.64 0.50 -1.39
C TYR A 356 9.19 1.52 -2.43
N GLY A 357 7.97 2.04 -2.24
CA GLY A 357 7.45 3.13 -3.04
C GLY A 357 6.79 2.69 -4.34
N SER A 358 7.04 3.42 -5.42
CA SER A 358 6.45 3.19 -6.75
C SER A 358 7.48 3.32 -7.87
N ARG A 359 7.16 2.81 -9.07
CA ARG A 359 8.01 2.91 -10.27
C ARG A 359 7.24 3.52 -11.43
N VAL A 360 7.84 4.49 -12.13
CA VAL A 360 7.22 5.09 -13.31
C VAL A 360 7.41 4.18 -14.50
N LEU A 361 6.31 3.68 -15.07
CA LEU A 361 6.30 2.94 -16.33
C LEU A 361 5.88 3.85 -17.48
N ARG A 362 4.84 4.68 -17.26
CA ARG A 362 4.22 5.51 -18.30
C ARG A 362 4.19 6.97 -17.87
N ALA A 363 4.41 7.88 -18.81
CA ALA A 363 4.21 9.31 -18.60
C ALA A 363 3.26 9.86 -19.65
N ARG A 364 2.32 10.70 -19.23
CA ARG A 364 1.29 11.30 -20.09
C ARG A 364 1.19 12.78 -19.80
N ALA A 365 0.84 13.57 -20.81
CA ALA A 365 0.65 15.00 -20.66
C ALA A 365 -0.62 15.53 -21.31
N LEU A 366 -1.15 16.59 -20.70
CA LEU A 366 -2.19 17.45 -21.26
C LEU A 366 -1.60 18.85 -21.47
N TYR A 367 -1.99 19.48 -22.57
CA TYR A 367 -1.58 20.83 -22.94
C TYR A 367 -2.82 21.64 -23.26
N PHE A 368 -2.90 22.83 -22.67
CA PHE A 368 -3.99 23.76 -22.83
C PHE A 368 -3.50 24.99 -23.60
N PRO A 369 -4.23 25.49 -24.60
CA PRO A 369 -3.87 26.70 -25.33
C PRO A 369 -3.79 27.94 -24.44
N GLU A 370 -4.62 27.98 -23.40
CA GLU A 370 -4.67 29.03 -22.38
C GLU A 370 -4.72 28.39 -20.99
N PRO A 371 -4.36 29.13 -19.91
CA PRO A 371 -4.48 28.64 -18.55
C PRO A 371 -5.87 28.07 -18.24
N VAL A 372 -5.90 26.82 -17.79
CA VAL A 372 -7.13 26.03 -17.77
C VAL A 372 -8.12 26.54 -16.71
N LYS A 373 -9.35 26.79 -17.18
CA LYS A 373 -10.53 27.05 -16.33
C LYS A 373 -11.39 25.80 -16.33
N LEU A 374 -11.59 25.22 -15.16
CA LEU A 374 -12.30 23.96 -15.02
C LEU A 374 -13.76 24.20 -14.65
N ARG A 375 -14.66 23.54 -15.38
CA ARG A 375 -16.07 23.42 -15.03
C ARG A 375 -16.32 22.22 -14.12
N GLN A 376 -15.63 21.12 -14.42
CA GLN A 376 -15.76 19.86 -13.71
C GLN A 376 -14.42 19.15 -13.71
N MET A 377 -14.13 18.48 -12.60
CA MET A 377 -13.00 17.57 -12.47
C MET A 377 -13.53 16.24 -11.95
N SER A 378 -13.07 15.15 -12.56
CA SER A 378 -13.50 13.79 -12.25
C SER A 378 -12.27 12.94 -12.00
N ILE A 379 -12.20 12.27 -10.86
CA ILE A 379 -11.05 11.47 -10.44
C ILE A 379 -11.42 10.01 -10.52
N SER A 380 -10.64 9.26 -11.27
CA SER A 380 -10.73 7.81 -11.38
C SER A 380 -9.86 7.14 -10.32
N PHE A 381 -10.32 6.00 -9.82
CA PHE A 381 -9.60 5.23 -8.81
C PHE A 381 -9.46 3.77 -9.17
N ILE A 382 -8.41 3.15 -8.64
CA ILE A 382 -8.19 1.71 -8.67
C ILE A 382 -8.09 1.18 -7.25
N ASP A 383 -8.69 0.02 -7.00
CA ASP A 383 -8.66 -0.66 -5.71
C ASP A 383 -7.57 -1.75 -5.73
N THR A 384 -6.62 -1.66 -4.79
CA THR A 384 -5.53 -2.62 -4.61
C THR A 384 -5.55 -3.18 -3.20
N ALA A 385 -4.79 -4.25 -2.93
CA ALA A 385 -4.66 -4.76 -1.57
C ALA A 385 -3.98 -3.77 -0.59
N ALA A 386 -3.23 -2.78 -1.10
CA ALA A 386 -2.66 -1.69 -0.30
C ALA A 386 -3.65 -0.53 -0.04
N GLY A 387 -4.84 -0.57 -0.66
CA GLY A 387 -5.86 0.47 -0.57
C GLY A 387 -6.22 1.05 -1.95
N LYS A 388 -7.02 2.12 -1.90
CA LYS A 388 -7.56 2.82 -3.06
C LYS A 388 -6.64 3.98 -3.47
N PHE A 389 -6.32 4.07 -4.76
CA PHE A 389 -5.40 5.07 -5.30
C PHE A 389 -5.98 5.78 -6.52
N VAL A 390 -5.55 7.02 -6.76
CA VAL A 390 -5.90 7.79 -7.96
C VAL A 390 -5.26 7.11 -9.17
N SER A 391 -6.06 6.70 -10.16
CA SER A 391 -5.60 6.03 -11.37
C SER A 391 -5.48 6.96 -12.57
N GLY A 392 -6.21 8.07 -12.55
CA GLY A 392 -6.32 9.04 -13.62
C GLY A 392 -7.39 10.07 -13.31
N PHE A 393 -7.53 11.05 -14.19
CA PHE A 393 -8.57 12.07 -14.05
C PHE A 393 -9.02 12.64 -15.39
N ARG A 394 -10.25 13.13 -15.39
CA ARG A 394 -10.91 13.82 -16.50
C ARG A 394 -11.26 15.23 -16.07
N VAL A 395 -10.87 16.21 -16.87
CA VAL A 395 -11.22 17.60 -16.67
C VAL A 395 -12.09 18.09 -17.83
N VAL A 396 -13.15 18.82 -17.50
CA VAL A 396 -14.00 19.50 -18.48
C VAL A 396 -13.71 20.99 -18.35
N ASP A 397 -13.26 21.61 -19.45
CA ASP A 397 -12.99 23.03 -19.48
C ASP A 397 -14.28 23.87 -19.64
N ASN A 398 -14.11 25.20 -19.65
CA ASN A 398 -15.21 26.13 -19.78
C ASN A 398 -15.99 26.00 -21.11
N ASP A 399 -15.33 25.52 -22.16
CA ASP A 399 -15.94 25.31 -23.48
C ASP A 399 -16.67 23.96 -23.57
N GLY A 400 -16.66 23.19 -22.48
CA GLY A 400 -17.28 21.86 -22.41
C GLY A 400 -16.42 20.77 -23.04
N LYS A 401 -15.17 21.05 -23.40
CA LYS A 401 -14.25 20.06 -23.95
C LYS A 401 -13.66 19.23 -22.82
N SER A 402 -13.73 17.91 -22.99
CA SER A 402 -13.21 16.93 -22.05
C SER A 402 -11.75 16.58 -22.38
N HIS A 403 -10.89 16.60 -21.38
CA HIS A 403 -9.49 16.17 -21.46
C HIS A 403 -9.24 15.09 -20.42
N THR A 404 -8.60 14.01 -20.81
CA THR A 404 -8.44 12.80 -19.99
C THR A 404 -6.97 12.44 -19.84
N LEU A 405 -6.56 12.10 -18.61
CA LEU A 405 -5.18 11.75 -18.27
C LEU A 405 -5.16 10.51 -17.38
N GLY A 406 -4.35 9.51 -17.73
CA GLY A 406 -4.21 8.27 -16.95
C GLY A 406 -5.28 7.22 -17.22
N TYR A 407 -5.36 6.21 -16.35
CA TYR A 407 -6.29 5.08 -16.44
C TYR A 407 -7.69 5.48 -15.97
N GLN A 408 -8.72 5.14 -16.75
CA GLN A 408 -10.11 5.50 -16.46
C GLN A 408 -10.93 4.27 -16.06
N HIS A 409 -11.47 4.29 -14.85
CA HIS A 409 -12.42 3.32 -14.32
C HIS A 409 -13.74 4.06 -14.06
N GLU A 410 -14.65 4.03 -15.04
CA GLU A 410 -15.92 4.77 -14.98
C GLU A 410 -16.75 4.40 -13.74
N ASP A 411 -16.76 3.11 -13.37
CA ASP A 411 -17.49 2.60 -12.19
C ASP A 411 -16.88 3.06 -10.85
N SER A 412 -15.66 3.61 -10.86
CA SER A 412 -14.93 4.09 -9.68
C SER A 412 -14.46 5.53 -9.89
N MET A 413 -15.31 6.38 -10.47
CA MET A 413 -15.05 7.80 -10.71
C MET A 413 -15.84 8.69 -9.75
N CYS A 414 -15.21 9.74 -9.23
CA CYS A 414 -15.86 10.75 -8.39
C CYS A 414 -15.75 12.13 -9.05
N HIS A 415 -16.85 12.90 -9.05
CA HIS A 415 -16.96 14.17 -9.75
C HIS A 415 -17.06 15.35 -8.78
N ILE A 416 -16.36 16.44 -9.10
CA ILE A 416 -16.49 17.74 -8.43
C ILE A 416 -16.83 18.82 -9.46
N LEU A 417 -17.80 19.65 -9.11
CA LEU A 417 -18.16 20.84 -9.87
C LEU A 417 -17.35 22.03 -9.36
N LEU A 418 -16.88 22.87 -10.28
CA LEU A 418 -16.01 23.99 -9.97
C LEU A 418 -16.67 25.31 -10.41
N PRO A 419 -16.60 26.36 -9.58
CA PRO A 419 -17.16 27.67 -9.94
C PRO A 419 -16.40 28.31 -11.11
N LEU A 420 -17.15 28.83 -12.08
CA LEU A 420 -16.74 29.14 -13.45
C LEU A 420 -16.12 30.52 -13.64
N ASP A 421 -15.13 30.93 -12.83
CA ASP A 421 -14.69 32.34 -12.90
C ASP A 421 -13.17 32.52 -13.05
N LYS A 422 -12.36 31.56 -12.60
CA LYS A 422 -10.90 31.75 -12.50
C LYS A 422 -10.13 30.48 -12.85
N PRO A 423 -8.92 30.61 -13.45
CA PRO A 423 -8.08 29.46 -13.74
C PRO A 423 -7.60 28.80 -12.45
N ILE A 424 -7.36 27.50 -12.50
CA ILE A 424 -6.70 26.79 -11.41
C ILE A 424 -5.20 27.08 -11.42
N GLN A 425 -4.62 27.20 -10.23
CA GLN A 425 -3.18 27.42 -10.02
C GLN A 425 -2.41 26.12 -9.77
N GLY A 426 -3.10 24.99 -9.73
CA GLY A 426 -2.48 23.68 -9.58
C GLY A 426 -3.31 22.77 -8.69
N TRP A 427 -2.63 21.91 -7.92
CA TRP A 427 -3.25 20.86 -7.11
C TRP A 427 -2.58 20.70 -5.77
N GLU A 428 -3.32 20.22 -4.78
CA GLU A 428 -2.76 19.64 -3.56
C GLU A 428 -3.02 18.14 -3.57
N LEU A 429 -1.98 17.38 -3.25
CA LEU A 429 -1.97 15.91 -3.34
C LEU A 429 -1.80 15.33 -1.95
N ALA A 430 -2.62 14.33 -1.62
CA ALA A 430 -2.42 13.47 -0.47
C ALA A 430 -1.67 12.21 -0.92
N MET A 431 -0.46 12.02 -0.40
CA MET A 431 0.51 11.08 -0.94
C MET A 431 0.86 10.00 0.07
N ASP A 432 0.62 8.74 -0.28
CA ASP A 432 1.20 7.58 0.37
C ASP A 432 2.58 7.27 -0.22
N LEU A 433 3.36 6.38 0.41
CA LEU A 433 4.60 5.87 -0.19
C LEU A 433 4.33 5.17 -1.53
N ARG A 434 3.19 4.49 -1.69
CA ARG A 434 2.84 3.73 -2.89
C ARG A 434 2.14 4.55 -3.97
N GLY A 435 1.89 5.84 -3.77
CA GLY A 435 1.24 6.68 -4.78
C GLY A 435 0.26 7.69 -4.21
N ILE A 436 -0.54 8.28 -5.08
CA ILE A 436 -1.47 9.37 -4.72
C ILE A 436 -2.84 8.79 -4.35
N LYS A 437 -3.33 9.14 -3.15
CA LYS A 437 -4.62 8.67 -2.61
C LYS A 437 -5.74 9.70 -2.69
N GLY A 438 -5.39 10.98 -2.73
CA GLY A 438 -6.35 12.06 -2.79
C GLY A 438 -5.80 13.29 -3.51
N ILE A 439 -6.70 14.08 -4.06
CA ILE A 439 -6.38 15.28 -4.83
C ILE A 439 -7.44 16.37 -4.60
N ALA A 440 -6.99 17.61 -4.53
CA ALA A 440 -7.82 18.82 -4.57
C ALA A 440 -7.21 19.82 -5.55
N ALA A 441 -8.03 20.60 -6.26
CA ALA A 441 -7.52 21.68 -7.09
C ALA A 441 -7.29 22.94 -6.25
N VAL A 442 -6.23 23.68 -6.58
CA VAL A 442 -5.90 24.96 -5.95
C VAL A 442 -6.45 26.08 -6.82
N ARG A 443 -7.36 26.88 -6.26
CA ARG A 443 -7.96 28.03 -6.93
C ARG A 443 -7.02 29.23 -6.90
N SER A 444 -7.29 30.22 -7.75
CA SER A 444 -6.49 31.45 -7.85
C SER A 444 -6.42 32.29 -6.57
N ASP A 445 -7.37 32.11 -5.65
CA ASP A 445 -7.40 32.76 -4.32
C ASP A 445 -6.58 31.98 -3.28
N GLY A 446 -5.93 30.88 -3.66
CA GLY A 446 -5.21 29.98 -2.78
C GLY A 446 -6.08 28.96 -2.05
N ASN A 447 -7.41 29.02 -2.18
CA ASN A 447 -8.31 28.08 -1.54
C ASN A 447 -8.34 26.74 -2.29
N LEU A 448 -8.50 25.65 -1.54
CA LEU A 448 -8.69 24.32 -2.09
C LEU A 448 -10.15 24.08 -2.44
N THR A 449 -10.38 23.22 -3.44
CA THR A 449 -11.66 22.57 -3.64
C THR A 449 -11.90 21.50 -2.57
N SER A 450 -13.08 20.87 -2.57
CA SER A 450 -13.27 19.63 -1.81
C SER A 450 -12.25 18.58 -2.26
N TRP A 451 -11.72 17.84 -1.29
CA TRP A 451 -10.87 16.69 -1.57
C TRP A 451 -11.67 15.58 -2.24
N VAL A 452 -11.03 14.92 -3.21
CA VAL A 452 -11.52 13.69 -3.82
C VAL A 452 -10.52 12.58 -3.50
N GLY A 453 -10.98 11.52 -2.86
CA GLY A 453 -10.13 10.46 -2.32
C GLY A 453 -9.76 10.66 -0.84
N GLU A 454 -8.78 9.92 -0.37
CA GLU A 454 -8.33 9.94 1.03
C GLU A 454 -7.28 11.04 1.25
N SER A 455 -7.48 11.92 2.25
CA SER A 455 -6.55 13.02 2.58
C SER A 455 -6.22 13.18 4.06
N ALA A 456 -6.97 12.51 4.94
CA ALA A 456 -6.75 12.54 6.38
C ALA A 456 -5.55 11.64 6.76
N GLY A 457 -4.69 12.13 7.65
CA GLY A 457 -3.54 11.35 8.13
C GLY A 457 -2.45 11.06 7.10
N LEU A 458 -2.51 11.68 5.92
CA LEU A 458 -1.54 11.48 4.84
C LEU A 458 -0.71 12.75 4.61
N PRO A 459 0.60 12.60 4.31
CA PRO A 459 1.41 13.73 3.88
C PRO A 459 0.88 14.41 2.62
N ARG A 460 1.03 15.73 2.58
CA ARG A 460 0.48 16.59 1.52
C ARG A 460 1.56 17.34 0.77
N TRP A 461 1.39 17.45 -0.54
CA TRP A 461 2.25 18.29 -1.40
C TRP A 461 1.37 19.28 -2.16
N ARG A 462 1.64 20.57 -2.01
CA ARG A 462 0.96 21.62 -2.78
C ARG A 462 1.74 21.96 -4.03
N LEU A 463 1.25 21.47 -5.16
CA LEU A 463 1.76 21.77 -6.48
C LEU A 463 1.07 23.04 -7.03
N GLN A 464 1.42 24.21 -6.47
CA GLN A 464 0.86 25.51 -6.86
C GLN A 464 1.94 26.42 -7.46
N GLY A 465 1.54 27.25 -8.41
CA GLY A 465 2.35 28.33 -8.97
C GLY A 465 1.54 29.62 -9.11
N SER A 466 2.23 30.72 -9.39
CA SER A 466 1.65 32.07 -9.55
C SER A 466 0.70 32.17 -10.74
N GLN A 467 1.06 31.50 -11.85
CA GLN A 467 0.27 31.47 -13.09
C GLN A 467 -0.70 30.29 -13.08
N GLY A 468 -1.80 30.43 -13.83
CA GLY A 468 -2.72 29.33 -14.07
C GLY A 468 -2.05 28.19 -14.84
N VAL A 469 -2.58 26.98 -14.73
CA VAL A 469 -1.97 25.78 -15.32
C VAL A 469 -2.19 25.75 -16.83
N SER A 470 -1.11 25.70 -17.62
CA SER A 470 -1.16 25.53 -19.08
C SER A 470 -0.72 24.14 -19.57
N ALA A 471 0.02 23.40 -18.75
CA ALA A 471 0.39 22.02 -19.05
C ALA A 471 0.44 21.18 -17.78
N VAL A 472 0.06 19.91 -17.92
CA VAL A 472 0.08 18.92 -16.85
C VAL A 472 0.78 17.68 -17.35
N LYS A 473 1.74 17.18 -16.58
CA LYS A 473 2.34 15.86 -16.78
C LYS A 473 1.94 14.97 -15.62
N ALA A 474 1.57 13.73 -15.92
CA ALA A 474 1.28 12.71 -14.94
C ALA A 474 2.13 11.48 -15.26
N GLU A 475 2.70 10.89 -14.21
CA GLU A 475 3.52 9.70 -14.27
C GLU A 475 2.81 8.58 -13.53
N PHE A 476 2.79 7.41 -14.14
CA PHE A 476 2.00 6.27 -13.73
C PHE A 476 2.87 5.02 -13.64
N ASP A 477 2.56 4.18 -12.67
CA ASP A 477 2.91 2.76 -12.76
C ASP A 477 1.86 2.03 -13.64
N ALA A 478 1.79 0.70 -13.61
CA ALA A 478 0.79 -0.04 -14.40
C ALA A 478 -0.67 0.17 -13.95
N LEU A 479 -0.88 0.67 -12.73
CA LEU A 479 -2.16 0.69 -12.02
C LEU A 479 -2.65 2.13 -11.74
N LYS A 480 -1.74 3.01 -11.33
CA LYS A 480 -2.07 4.24 -10.61
C LYS A 480 -1.09 5.38 -10.83
N LEU A 481 -1.53 6.58 -10.45
CA LEU A 481 -0.76 7.82 -10.49
C LEU A 481 0.26 7.85 -9.34
N VAL A 482 1.53 8.05 -9.70
CA VAL A 482 2.66 8.05 -8.74
C VAL A 482 3.35 9.41 -8.64
N SER A 483 3.17 10.27 -9.64
CA SER A 483 3.75 11.61 -9.68
C SER A 483 2.91 12.53 -10.58
N LEU A 484 2.79 13.79 -10.18
CA LEU A 484 2.07 14.82 -10.92
C LEU A 484 2.93 16.07 -11.04
N SER A 485 2.95 16.66 -12.24
CA SER A 485 3.68 17.87 -12.53
C SER A 485 2.81 18.89 -13.25
N ARG A 486 3.17 20.16 -13.08
CA ARG A 486 2.62 21.28 -13.85
C ARG A 486 3.73 22.08 -14.51
N ASP A 487 3.35 22.91 -15.47
CA ASP A 487 4.21 23.92 -16.06
C ASP A 487 4.88 24.83 -15.01
N LYS A 488 6.20 24.99 -15.13
CA LYS A 488 7.06 25.80 -14.26
C LYS A 488 7.44 27.11 -14.95
N PHE A 489 7.33 28.21 -14.21
CA PHE A 489 7.76 29.54 -14.65
C PHE A 489 8.93 30.05 -13.79
N PRO A 490 10.02 30.56 -14.39
CA PRO A 490 11.18 31.04 -13.65
C PRO A 490 10.85 32.22 -12.71
N ASN A 491 11.56 32.28 -11.58
CA ASN A 491 11.54 33.36 -10.56
C ASN A 491 10.31 33.48 -9.63
N GLN A 492 9.44 32.47 -9.51
CA GLN A 492 8.18 32.62 -8.75
C GLN A 492 7.77 31.43 -7.87
N GLU A 493 8.66 30.47 -7.61
CA GLU A 493 8.32 29.31 -6.76
C GLU A 493 8.48 29.64 -5.27
N LYS A 494 7.38 29.48 -4.52
CA LYS A 494 7.42 29.47 -3.06
C LYS A 494 7.96 28.11 -2.63
N TRP A 495 9.02 28.08 -1.83
CA TRP A 495 9.64 26.85 -1.35
C TRP A 495 8.65 25.94 -0.58
N LEU A 496 7.61 26.51 0.04
CA LEU A 496 6.51 25.76 0.67
C LEU A 496 5.84 24.75 -0.29
N ASN A 497 5.82 25.05 -1.59
CA ASN A 497 5.23 24.21 -2.63
C ASN A 497 6.20 23.14 -3.16
N ASN A 498 7.44 23.10 -2.65
CA ASN A 498 8.49 22.19 -3.09
C ASN A 498 8.78 21.11 -2.02
N CYS A 499 7.92 20.98 -1.01
CA CYS A 499 8.10 20.07 0.12
C CYS A 499 6.86 19.18 0.34
N LEU A 500 7.13 18.00 0.88
CA LEU A 500 6.10 17.11 1.40
C LEU A 500 5.85 17.44 2.88
N TRP A 501 4.63 17.81 3.24
CA TRP A 501 4.25 18.29 4.56
C TRP A 501 3.36 17.31 5.32
N TYR A 502 3.38 17.36 6.64
CA TYR A 502 2.45 16.64 7.50
C TYR A 502 2.03 17.49 8.72
N PRO A 503 0.77 17.45 9.16
CA PRO A 503 -0.37 16.80 8.49
C PRO A 503 -0.89 17.60 7.28
N GLU A 504 -0.61 18.90 7.22
CA GLU A 504 -1.09 19.80 6.18
C GLU A 504 0.01 20.74 5.70
N VAL A 505 -0.17 21.31 4.50
CA VAL A 505 0.74 22.34 3.97
C VAL A 505 0.57 23.62 4.80
N PRO A 506 1.65 24.16 5.40
CA PRO A 506 1.56 25.37 6.22
C PRO A 506 0.98 26.55 5.46
N ARG A 507 0.27 27.42 6.19
CA ARG A 507 -0.27 28.67 5.63
C ARG A 507 0.86 29.61 5.23
N GLU A 508 0.60 30.40 4.19
CA GLU A 508 1.51 31.46 3.79
C GLU A 508 1.62 32.54 4.88
N GLY A 509 2.78 33.19 4.93
CA GLY A 509 3.08 34.25 5.90
C GLY A 509 3.78 33.76 7.19
N LEU A 510 3.83 32.44 7.42
CA LEU A 510 4.60 31.86 8.52
C LEU A 510 6.11 31.95 8.25
N LEU A 511 6.87 32.30 9.29
CA LEU A 511 8.32 32.43 9.24
C LEU A 511 8.99 31.19 9.82
N PHE A 512 9.85 30.55 9.02
CA PHE A 512 10.58 29.34 9.39
C PHE A 512 12.05 29.65 9.67
N ASN A 513 12.58 29.05 10.73
CA ASN A 513 14.00 29.00 11.03
C ASN A 513 14.35 27.62 11.57
N GLY A 514 15.35 26.96 11.00
CA GLY A 514 15.71 25.59 11.34
C GLY A 514 17.19 25.42 11.60
N SER A 515 17.52 24.39 12.39
CA SER A 515 18.91 24.00 12.70
C SER A 515 19.76 23.64 11.47
N ARG A 516 19.14 23.40 10.30
CA ARG A 516 19.81 23.11 9.03
C ARG A 516 19.47 24.12 7.91
N GLY A 517 18.96 25.29 8.29
CA GLY A 517 18.48 26.33 7.39
C GLY A 517 16.98 26.56 7.51
N ASP A 518 16.51 27.63 6.88
CA ASP A 518 15.13 28.10 6.95
C ASP A 518 14.15 27.23 6.17
N GLU A 519 14.63 26.69 5.06
CA GLU A 519 13.89 25.78 4.19
C GLU A 519 14.18 24.35 4.66
N PRO A 520 13.18 23.62 5.18
CA PRO A 520 13.30 22.22 5.49
C PRO A 520 13.76 21.47 4.24
N ARG A 521 14.82 20.69 4.38
CA ARG A 521 15.33 19.92 3.24
C ARG A 521 14.46 18.67 3.10
N ALA A 522 14.01 18.36 1.89
CA ALA A 522 13.41 17.05 1.66
C ALA A 522 14.51 15.99 1.75
N LYS A 523 14.44 15.09 2.74
CA LYS A 523 15.33 13.92 2.86
C LYS A 523 14.51 12.64 2.67
N TYR A 524 14.97 11.79 1.76
CA TYR A 524 14.52 10.40 1.59
C TYR A 524 12.99 10.19 1.71
N ASN A 525 12.15 10.89 0.94
CA ASN A 525 10.68 10.67 0.91
C ASN A 525 9.93 10.89 2.25
N LEU A 526 10.60 11.40 3.28
CA LEU A 526 10.00 11.69 4.58
C LEU A 526 9.34 13.08 4.55
N PRO A 527 8.14 13.22 5.12
CA PRO A 527 7.49 14.51 5.22
C PRO A 527 8.11 15.36 6.32
N VAL A 528 8.00 16.67 6.15
CA VAL A 528 8.25 17.67 7.18
C VAL A 528 6.97 17.78 8.01
N ALA A 529 7.02 17.31 9.25
CA ALA A 529 5.95 17.52 10.20
C ALA A 529 6.00 18.91 10.79
N THR A 530 4.82 19.48 10.97
CA THR A 530 4.64 20.76 11.68
C THR A 530 3.64 20.58 12.81
N VAL A 531 3.87 21.31 13.89
CA VAL A 531 2.91 21.47 14.98
C VAL A 531 2.81 22.95 15.31
N LEU A 532 1.59 23.48 15.33
CA LEU A 532 1.30 24.87 15.70
C LEU A 532 0.76 24.89 17.13
N PHE A 533 1.64 24.68 18.12
CA PHE A 533 1.25 24.65 19.53
C PHE A 533 0.70 25.99 20.06
N GLY A 534 1.01 27.10 19.40
CA GLY A 534 0.40 28.40 19.68
C GLY A 534 -0.95 28.61 18.99
N GLY A 535 -1.36 27.73 18.07
CA GLY A 535 -2.42 28.02 17.10
C GLY A 535 -1.94 28.96 16.00
N SER A 536 -2.84 29.37 15.09
CA SER A 536 -2.49 30.21 13.93
C SER A 536 -2.09 31.65 14.29
N ASP A 537 -2.40 32.09 15.50
CA ASP A 537 -2.33 33.47 15.98
C ASP A 537 -1.75 33.57 17.41
N GLY A 538 -1.23 32.48 17.95
CA GLY A 538 -0.69 32.44 19.32
C GLY A 538 -1.74 32.27 20.43
N ARG A 539 -3.03 32.12 20.10
CA ARG A 539 -4.14 32.02 21.08
C ARG A 539 -4.01 30.92 22.12
N TYR A 540 -3.26 29.85 21.84
CA TYR A 540 -3.08 28.72 22.75
C TYR A 540 -1.84 28.83 23.65
N LEU A 541 -0.95 29.80 23.39
CA LEU A 541 0.24 30.01 24.22
C LEU A 541 -0.09 30.29 25.69
N PRO A 542 -1.15 31.05 26.03
CA PRO A 542 -1.54 31.22 27.43
C PRO A 542 -2.01 29.94 28.15
N GLN A 543 -2.37 28.91 27.38
CA GLN A 543 -2.85 27.64 27.93
C GLN A 543 -1.74 26.58 28.00
N LEU A 544 -0.60 26.80 27.36
CA LEU A 544 0.52 25.86 27.33
C LEU A 544 1.13 25.76 28.74
N SER A 545 1.09 24.56 29.31
CA SER A 545 1.53 24.29 30.69
C SER A 545 2.81 23.48 30.77
N GLU A 546 3.10 22.67 29.75
CA GLU A 546 4.25 21.76 29.76
C GLU A 546 4.70 21.40 28.34
N VAL A 547 6.02 21.30 28.15
CA VAL A 547 6.66 20.73 26.97
C VAL A 547 7.45 19.50 27.41
N VAL A 548 7.15 18.34 26.84
CA VAL A 548 7.81 17.07 27.17
C VAL A 548 8.63 16.59 26.00
N VAL A 549 9.94 16.43 26.20
CA VAL A 549 10.86 15.93 25.18
C VAL A 549 11.06 14.43 25.39
N TRP A 550 10.80 13.65 24.35
CA TRP A 550 10.98 12.20 24.34
C TRP A 550 12.34 11.84 23.77
N VAL A 551 13.13 11.12 24.57
CA VAL A 551 14.47 10.67 24.23
C VAL A 551 14.47 9.16 24.08
N TYR A 552 14.99 8.71 22.94
CA TYR A 552 15.14 7.32 22.57
C TYR A 552 16.58 6.84 22.80
N ASP A 553 16.71 5.60 23.28
CA ASP A 553 17.99 4.91 23.53
C ASP A 553 18.86 5.61 24.59
N ILE A 554 19.77 6.48 24.16
CA ILE A 554 20.74 7.16 25.05
C ILE A 554 20.58 8.68 24.98
N CYS A 555 20.44 9.23 23.77
CA CYS A 555 20.48 10.68 23.56
C CYS A 555 19.61 11.19 22.41
N HIS A 556 18.89 10.31 21.72
CA HIS A 556 18.25 10.71 20.47
C HIS A 556 16.89 11.35 20.71
N VAL A 557 16.70 12.58 20.25
CA VAL A 557 15.39 13.24 20.37
C VAL A 557 14.45 12.66 19.31
N ALA A 558 13.39 11.99 19.77
CA ALA A 558 12.45 11.26 18.92
C ALA A 558 11.09 11.97 18.79
N GLY A 559 10.70 12.73 19.81
CA GLY A 559 9.43 13.45 19.82
C GLY A 559 9.37 14.56 20.85
N ILE A 560 8.40 15.45 20.68
CA ILE A 560 8.08 16.53 21.59
C ILE A 560 6.57 16.59 21.75
N GLU A 561 6.07 16.52 22.99
CA GLU A 561 4.67 16.65 23.34
C GLU A 561 4.43 18.03 23.98
N PHE A 562 3.36 18.70 23.57
CA PHE A 562 2.91 19.99 24.08
C PHE A 562 1.60 19.77 24.83
N ARG A 563 1.61 20.06 26.13
CA ARG A 563 0.45 19.87 27.00
C ARG A 563 -0.11 21.20 27.46
N TYR A 564 -1.43 21.26 27.50
CA TYR A 564 -2.18 22.44 27.87
C TYR A 564 -2.95 22.19 29.16
N THR A 565 -3.35 23.29 29.79
CA THR A 565 -4.29 23.29 30.91
C THR A 565 -5.59 22.56 30.58
N ASP A 566 -6.08 22.67 29.34
CA ASP A 566 -7.10 21.79 28.78
C ASP A 566 -6.46 20.72 27.90
N SER A 567 -6.44 19.48 28.39
CA SER A 567 -5.81 18.34 27.74
C SER A 567 -6.40 17.99 26.37
N SER A 568 -7.59 18.51 26.02
CA SER A 568 -8.18 18.33 24.69
C SER A 568 -7.39 19.01 23.57
N HIS A 569 -6.50 19.96 23.92
CA HIS A 569 -5.62 20.65 22.98
C HIS A 569 -4.24 20.03 22.84
N ASN A 570 -3.91 18.99 23.63
CA ASN A 570 -2.58 18.38 23.61
C ASN A 570 -2.19 17.93 22.20
N CYS A 571 -0.95 18.22 21.81
CA CYS A 571 -0.44 17.90 20.49
C CYS A 571 1.02 17.47 20.57
N GLN A 572 1.52 16.87 19.49
CA GLN A 572 2.88 16.34 19.46
C GLN A 572 3.55 16.55 18.11
N LEU A 573 4.88 16.58 18.14
CA LEU A 573 5.76 16.50 16.99
C LEU A 573 6.59 15.22 17.10
N GLY A 574 6.71 14.47 16.01
CA GLY A 574 7.48 13.22 15.99
C GLY A 574 6.82 12.06 16.72
N TYR A 575 7.67 11.18 17.27
CA TYR A 575 7.26 9.93 17.90
C TYR A 575 7.35 10.04 19.41
N VAL A 576 6.23 9.82 20.08
CA VAL A 576 6.14 9.70 21.54
C VAL A 576 6.11 8.22 21.93
N GLY A 577 6.66 7.89 23.09
CA GLY A 577 6.80 6.51 23.54
C GLY A 577 5.50 5.86 24.03
N PRO A 578 5.55 4.57 24.41
CA PRO A 578 6.74 3.72 24.49
C PRO A 578 7.30 3.34 23.10
N PHE A 579 8.62 3.35 22.95
CA PHE A 579 9.28 2.95 21.69
C PHE A 579 9.45 1.43 21.68
N ASP A 580 8.94 0.75 20.67
CA ASP A 580 9.10 -0.69 20.54
C ASP A 580 10.54 -1.11 20.19
N GLU A 581 10.83 -2.41 20.22
CA GLU A 581 12.14 -2.96 19.81
C GLU A 581 12.44 -2.73 18.32
N SER A 582 11.41 -2.47 17.51
CA SER A 582 11.54 -2.21 16.07
C SER A 582 11.91 -0.76 15.75
N TYR A 583 11.99 0.11 16.76
CA TYR A 583 12.45 1.48 16.56
C TYR A 583 13.94 1.46 16.13
N PRO A 584 14.25 1.94 14.92
CA PRO A 584 15.57 1.75 14.34
C PRO A 584 16.66 2.39 15.21
N GLY A 585 17.77 1.65 15.39
CA GLY A 585 18.94 2.13 16.14
C GLY A 585 19.00 1.77 17.64
N ARG A 586 18.17 0.84 18.13
CA ARG A 586 18.29 0.34 19.52
C ARG A 586 19.66 -0.31 19.72
N ARG A 587 20.50 0.25 20.58
CA ARG A 587 21.79 -0.36 20.94
C ARG A 587 21.59 -1.23 22.17
N ASN A 588 21.27 -2.50 21.97
CA ASN A 588 21.08 -3.51 23.03
C ASN A 588 22.35 -3.83 23.86
N PHE A 589 23.42 -3.03 23.74
CA PHE A 589 24.74 -3.35 24.28
C PHE A 589 25.15 -2.50 25.50
N SER A 590 24.35 -1.50 25.93
CA SER A 590 24.67 -0.69 27.11
C SER A 590 23.63 -0.84 28.21
N PRO A 591 24.02 -1.09 29.48
CA PRO A 591 23.12 -1.04 30.64
C PRO A 591 22.41 0.31 30.81
N ASP A 592 22.95 1.37 30.21
CA ASP A 592 22.44 2.75 30.30
C ASP A 592 21.42 3.09 29.19
N SER A 593 21.15 2.17 28.24
CA SER A 593 20.15 2.38 27.18
C SER A 593 18.74 2.27 27.76
N HIS A 594 18.05 3.40 27.88
CA HIS A 594 16.65 3.43 28.31
C HIS A 594 15.94 4.64 27.71
N ASP A 595 14.69 4.41 27.31
CA ASP A 595 13.82 5.47 26.83
C ASP A 595 13.46 6.38 28.01
N SER A 596 13.55 7.69 27.80
CA SER A 596 13.32 8.68 28.86
C SER A 596 12.56 9.90 28.37
N THR A 597 12.02 10.67 29.31
CA THR A 597 11.30 11.91 29.04
C THR A 597 11.85 13.03 29.91
N VAL A 598 11.98 14.21 29.33
CA VAL A 598 12.30 15.44 30.08
C VAL A 598 11.13 16.40 29.99
N SER A 599 10.50 16.65 31.13
CA SER A 599 9.38 17.57 31.28
C SER A 599 9.86 18.98 31.59
N PHE A 600 9.30 19.96 30.90
CA PHE A 600 9.55 21.38 31.12
C PHE A 600 8.25 22.14 31.30
N HIS A 601 7.95 22.51 32.54
CA HIS A 601 6.76 23.30 32.86
C HIS A 601 6.93 24.75 32.40
N ILE A 602 5.95 25.24 31.66
CA ILE A 602 5.86 26.61 31.14
C ILE A 602 4.63 27.26 31.76
N ASP A 603 4.79 28.44 32.35
CA ASP A 603 3.68 29.23 32.87
C ASP A 603 3.09 30.13 31.77
N GLY A 604 2.40 29.49 30.81
CA GLY A 604 1.75 30.19 29.70
C GLY A 604 0.76 31.26 30.18
N ALA A 605 0.04 30.99 31.28
CA ALA A 605 -0.97 31.89 31.83
C ALA A 605 -0.36 33.22 32.30
N SER A 606 0.86 33.20 32.82
CA SER A 606 1.63 34.38 33.19
C SER A 606 2.44 34.99 32.04
N GLY A 607 2.31 34.46 30.81
CA GLY A 607 2.96 34.97 29.60
C GLY A 607 4.37 34.41 29.35
N GLU A 608 4.77 33.34 30.03
CA GLU A 608 5.98 32.61 29.69
C GLU A 608 5.81 31.89 28.35
N ARG A 609 6.80 32.02 27.47
CA ARG A 609 6.79 31.43 26.13
C ARG A 609 8.20 31.06 25.69
N LEU A 610 8.30 30.10 24.76
CA LEU A 610 9.55 29.77 24.10
C LEU A 610 10.10 31.00 23.36
N SER A 611 11.42 31.23 23.48
CA SER A 611 12.15 32.34 22.83
C SER A 611 13.14 31.82 21.78
N SER A 612 13.79 30.69 22.05
CA SER A 612 14.69 30.01 21.11
C SER A 612 14.92 28.56 21.53
N ILE A 613 15.56 27.79 20.64
CA ILE A 613 16.09 26.47 20.94
C ILE A 613 17.56 26.38 20.56
N ASP A 614 18.35 25.60 21.29
CA ASP A 614 19.64 25.14 20.78
C ASP A 614 19.52 23.67 20.39
N VAL A 615 20.00 23.33 19.19
CA VAL A 615 19.96 21.97 18.65
C VAL A 615 21.38 21.45 18.48
N GLN A 616 21.62 20.22 18.93
CA GLN A 616 22.87 19.51 18.71
C GLN A 616 22.63 18.25 17.88
N THR A 617 23.49 18.03 16.88
CA THR A 617 23.36 16.89 15.96
C THR A 617 24.62 16.03 15.97
N SER A 618 24.44 14.70 15.95
CA SER A 618 25.48 13.73 15.66
C SER A 618 25.15 12.99 14.38
N GLY A 619 26.06 13.01 13.41
CA GLY A 619 25.79 12.50 12.06
C GLY A 619 24.54 13.15 11.44
N SER A 620 23.50 12.34 11.26
CA SER A 620 22.22 12.76 10.70
C SER A 620 21.07 12.78 11.71
N HIS A 621 21.32 12.86 13.01
CA HIS A 621 20.24 12.86 14.00
C HIS A 621 20.44 13.94 15.06
N VAL A 622 19.34 14.43 15.61
CA VAL A 622 19.29 15.33 16.75
C VAL A 622 19.55 14.51 18.02
N VAL A 623 20.62 14.85 18.72
CA VAL A 623 21.09 14.15 19.93
C VAL A 623 21.13 15.04 21.16
N GLY A 624 20.70 16.29 21.01
CA GLY A 624 20.63 17.26 22.08
C GLY A 624 19.69 18.41 21.71
N LEU A 625 18.88 18.80 22.68
CA LEU A 625 17.91 19.89 22.58
C LEU A 625 17.96 20.73 23.86
N ARG A 626 18.07 22.03 23.69
CA ARG A 626 17.92 23.00 24.77
C ARG A 626 16.76 23.92 24.44
N LEU A 627 15.80 24.04 25.34
CA LEU A 627 14.67 24.97 25.20
C LEU A 627 14.94 26.20 26.05
N ARG A 628 14.68 27.40 25.50
CA ARG A 628 14.78 28.68 26.21
C ARG A 628 13.47 29.43 26.18
N THR A 629 13.17 30.16 27.26
CA THR A 629 11.98 31.01 27.37
C THR A 629 12.33 32.50 27.37
N ASN A 630 11.32 33.36 27.23
CA ASN A 630 11.45 34.81 27.39
C ASN A 630 11.73 35.27 28.83
N LEU A 631 11.74 34.34 29.79
CA LEU A 631 12.10 34.57 31.20
C LEU A 631 13.50 34.03 31.55
N ASP A 632 14.33 33.79 30.52
CA ASP A 632 15.68 33.21 30.62
C ASP A 632 15.73 31.82 31.29
N ARG A 633 14.59 31.15 31.46
CA ARG A 633 14.55 29.75 31.90
C ARG A 633 15.01 28.87 30.76
N THR A 634 15.81 27.87 31.13
CA THR A 634 16.43 26.95 30.19
C THR A 634 16.30 25.53 30.69
N VAL A 635 15.94 24.60 29.80
CA VAL A 635 16.04 23.16 30.03
C VAL A 635 16.89 22.54 28.93
N GLN A 636 17.71 21.55 29.27
CA GLN A 636 18.53 20.81 28.32
C GLN A 636 18.22 19.32 28.45
N THR A 637 18.24 18.64 27.31
CA THR A 637 18.18 17.18 27.26
C THR A 637 18.96 16.65 26.06
N PRO A 638 19.64 15.50 26.18
CA PRO A 638 19.95 14.80 27.43
C PRO A 638 20.99 15.56 28.27
N ASP A 639 21.19 15.16 29.53
CA ASP A 639 22.19 15.75 30.43
C ASP A 639 23.62 15.67 29.89
N TYR A 640 23.92 14.61 29.12
CA TYR A 640 25.22 14.41 28.48
C TYR A 640 25.08 13.97 27.01
N PRO A 641 25.08 14.90 26.04
CA PRO A 641 25.03 14.53 24.63
C PRO A 641 26.35 13.85 24.21
N TYR A 642 26.30 12.52 24.02
CA TYR A 642 27.47 11.70 23.73
C TYR A 642 28.15 12.03 22.39
N GLY A 643 29.48 12.17 22.39
CA GLY A 643 30.33 11.93 21.21
C GLY A 643 30.26 12.96 20.07
N THR A 644 29.83 14.20 20.31
CA THR A 644 29.66 15.18 19.22
C THR A 644 30.94 15.99 18.96
N LYS A 645 31.40 16.04 17.70
CA LYS A 645 32.44 16.99 17.24
C LYS A 645 31.89 18.38 16.87
N LYS A 646 30.55 18.54 16.76
CA LYS A 646 29.88 19.80 16.39
C LYS A 646 29.26 20.46 17.61
N GLY A 647 29.38 21.79 17.69
CA GLY A 647 28.75 22.62 18.72
C GLY A 647 27.24 22.73 18.57
N TRP A 648 26.61 23.35 19.57
CA TRP A 648 25.19 23.69 19.57
C TRP A 648 24.87 24.72 18.47
N THR A 649 23.74 24.55 17.79
CA THR A 649 23.20 25.51 16.83
C THR A 649 21.97 26.19 17.43
N THR A 650 22.06 27.49 17.70
CA THR A 650 20.91 28.27 18.16
C THR A 650 19.95 28.51 16.99
N VAL A 651 18.66 28.30 17.24
CA VAL A 651 17.56 28.59 16.34
C VAL A 651 16.63 29.57 17.04
N ASP A 652 16.62 30.81 16.57
CA ASP A 652 15.78 31.88 17.10
C ASP A 652 14.46 32.00 16.33
N GLY A 653 13.42 32.50 16.99
CA GLY A 653 12.20 32.93 16.30
C GLY A 653 12.50 34.09 15.36
N LYS A 654 12.03 34.02 14.12
CA LYS A 654 12.18 35.12 13.14
C LYS A 654 11.09 36.18 13.24
N GLY A 655 9.96 35.81 13.82
CA GLY A 655 8.80 36.67 13.98
C GLY A 655 8.72 37.27 15.37
N SER A 656 7.59 37.92 15.62
CA SER A 656 7.24 38.50 16.91
C SER A 656 6.96 37.44 17.98
N GLN A 657 6.47 36.27 17.57
CA GLN A 657 6.06 35.20 18.47
C GLN A 657 6.28 33.83 17.84
N ILE A 658 6.87 32.91 18.60
CA ILE A 658 6.99 31.50 18.23
C ILE A 658 5.67 30.81 18.53
N ILE A 659 5.06 30.23 17.51
CA ILE A 659 3.75 29.56 17.59
C ILE A 659 3.81 28.09 17.20
N GLY A 660 4.96 27.59 16.78
CA GLY A 660 5.08 26.22 16.32
C GLY A 660 6.51 25.72 16.17
N MET A 661 6.60 24.43 15.86
CA MET A 661 7.83 23.72 15.55
C MET A 661 7.66 22.86 14.30
N PHE A 662 8.77 22.58 13.63
CA PHE A 662 8.82 21.62 12.53
C PHE A 662 10.02 20.69 12.63
N ALA A 663 9.87 19.49 12.10
CA ALA A 663 10.93 18.49 11.97
C ALA A 663 10.61 17.53 10.83
N THR A 664 11.63 17.03 10.15
CA THR A 664 11.50 15.89 9.23
C THR A 664 11.18 14.64 10.04
N LEU A 665 10.13 13.90 9.66
CA LEU A 665 9.65 12.70 10.39
C LEU A 665 10.55 11.46 10.21
N SER A 666 11.80 11.57 10.64
CA SER A 666 12.72 10.43 10.79
C SER A 666 12.70 9.87 12.22
N ARG A 667 13.22 8.66 12.39
CA ARG A 667 13.35 7.96 13.66
C ARG A 667 14.83 7.77 13.97
N PRO A 668 15.49 8.62 14.78
CA PRO A 668 15.07 9.86 15.48
C PRO A 668 15.05 11.13 14.60
N PHE A 669 14.68 12.31 15.14
CA PHE A 669 14.63 13.55 14.36
C PHE A 669 15.96 13.85 13.64
N TRP A 670 15.86 14.26 12.37
CA TRP A 670 17.02 14.64 11.55
C TRP A 670 17.36 16.13 11.68
N ASP A 671 16.32 16.94 11.78
CA ASP A 671 16.34 18.37 11.98
C ASP A 671 15.21 18.80 12.92
N LEU A 672 15.33 20.03 13.39
CA LEU A 672 14.33 20.68 14.23
C LEU A 672 14.41 22.19 13.99
N GLY A 673 13.25 22.84 13.96
CA GLY A 673 13.14 24.28 13.77
C GLY A 673 11.87 24.87 14.38
N LEU A 674 11.80 26.19 14.32
CA LEU A 674 10.75 27.03 14.90
C LEU A 674 9.91 27.69 13.81
N ILE A 675 8.63 27.88 14.11
CA ILE A 675 7.65 28.57 13.27
C ILE A 675 7.16 29.81 14.03
N SER A 676 7.20 30.97 13.38
CA SER A 676 6.82 32.27 13.97
C SER A 676 5.85 33.06 13.09
N ILE A 677 5.18 34.06 13.69
CA ILE A 677 4.34 35.07 13.02
C ILE A 677 4.91 36.48 13.13
#